data_AF-A0A562S7F6-F1
#
_entry.id   AF-A0A562S7F6-F1
#
_cell.length_a   1.000
_cell.length_b   1.000
_cell.length_c   1.000
_cell.angle_alpha   90.00
_cell.angle_beta   90.00
_cell.angle_gamma   90.00
#
_symmetry.space_group_name_H-M   'P 1'
#
loop_
_entity.id
_entity.type
_entity.pdbx_description
1 polymer ?
#
loop_
_entity_poly.entity_id
_entity_poly.type
_entity_poly.pdbx_seq_one_letter_code
_entity_poly.pdbx_strand_id
1 'polypeptide(L)'
;MSLSPGGKIQGISLPAFLQMVQMEKSTCTLTVKGKKSQGEIHIREGEVIDASYRDLPALDAAYEILCLKDPVIHMQRDCAATERKIRVPMMHLLMEGARLQDEKLQNIGAEEDDEDEIPVLEDKETPEPTAPFQQDSGSGFDDEEDDELAALSAYEFSDDEIRQASNADFTQSVSPEASLQPIRIQAVQTSAKQPLKPEQPSHAEKPEPPKLSPAPKFSRKQLLIFSFTAIGFIVVAAAVSYFGYARYQHNTAYSELQESLLRMELPEQQEVLFTRFLDAFPESPHAEELIHARSQLRENILERDFRELMTEKEQLSSGHEDFERGLRLYDRFLIRHPFGTRTDTVKKLREDHILTMAKNMAAMTVQELPEKDWLQRTRDFQQRFPENPGMEILEKSIKERGDRRLAFMLGLPVNNRETRSRAVAAAREYMEDFPEHGGVERARTHLASLLRQQRIEDLQDSAEKLNSNEEMLRFFERTRREENDPQILAFVRQRITELEQKTAEDRMWESLQSDLNRPGLSETARISLLDRYLTESPPDHYRSRAQTMRNQILSERARREQQALEERRRQAALALQRQQAEERARATEARARLENATREMNQRLAGVAQRFINLNNGTVQDRQTGKIWMLTDSEAHTGQCLNFNEARDFVQNLDLGGHRDWRLPRESELAQIFKNPPAYPLPDPNRWYWSSELFSRGYTNEVRVVTARDESVFQRQSHRPETCGHAFAVRP
;
A
#
# COMPACT_ATOMS: atom_id res chain seq x y z
N MET A 1 17.45 49.08 54.78
CA MET A 1 18.89 49.43 54.64
C MET A 1 19.06 50.28 53.38
N SER A 2 19.82 51.37 53.43
CA SER A 2 20.10 52.22 52.27
C SER A 2 21.38 51.78 51.55
N LEU A 3 21.25 50.92 50.54
CA LEU A 3 22.39 50.49 49.72
C LEU A 3 22.66 51.48 48.58
N SER A 4 23.92 51.89 48.43
CA SER A 4 24.47 52.73 47.37
C SER A 4 24.31 52.10 45.96
N PRO A 5 24.47 52.88 44.87
CA PRO A 5 24.58 52.31 43.53
C PRO A 5 25.82 51.40 43.42
N GLY A 6 25.68 50.20 42.84
CA GLY A 6 26.80 49.26 42.67
C GLY A 6 27.12 48.37 43.87
N GLY A 7 26.09 47.89 44.57
CA GLY A 7 26.28 46.88 45.64
C GLY A 7 26.81 45.55 45.10
N LYS A 8 28.02 45.16 45.54
CA LYS A 8 28.60 43.82 45.35
C LYS A 8 28.13 42.90 46.47
N ILE A 9 27.53 41.76 46.13
CA ILE A 9 27.02 40.79 47.11
C ILE A 9 27.79 39.46 46.97
N GLN A 10 28.23 38.91 48.11
CA GLN A 10 28.92 37.63 48.22
C GLN A 10 28.32 36.86 49.41
N GLY A 11 28.16 35.54 49.28
CA GLY A 11 27.58 34.67 50.32
C GLY A 11 26.09 34.35 50.17
N ILE A 12 25.43 34.79 49.10
CA ILE A 12 24.07 34.35 48.71
C ILE A 12 24.16 33.69 47.33
N SER A 13 23.47 32.56 47.11
CA SER A 13 23.43 31.89 45.82
C SER A 13 22.59 32.68 44.81
N LEU A 14 22.96 32.63 43.51
CA LEU A 14 22.23 33.34 42.47
C LEU A 14 20.72 32.95 42.41
N PRO A 15 20.31 31.68 42.53
CA PRO A 15 18.89 31.32 42.65
C PRO A 15 18.15 32.01 43.81
N ALA A 16 18.75 32.03 45.01
CA ALA A 16 18.14 32.69 46.17
C ALA A 16 18.06 34.22 46.00
N PHE A 17 19.07 34.82 45.36
CA PHE A 17 19.07 36.25 45.06
C PHE A 17 18.00 36.62 44.02
N LEU A 18 17.80 35.80 42.98
CA LEU A 18 16.74 35.98 41.99
C LEU A 18 15.34 35.82 42.61
N GLN A 19 15.15 34.89 43.53
CA GLN A 19 13.90 34.76 44.30
C GLN A 19 13.61 36.02 45.14
N MET A 20 14.62 36.60 45.80
CA MET A 20 14.48 37.85 46.55
C MET A 20 14.07 39.01 45.64
N VAL A 21 14.74 39.18 44.49
CA VAL A 21 14.41 40.20 43.48
C VAL A 21 12.98 40.02 42.93
N GLN A 22 12.54 38.77 42.74
CA GLN A 22 11.16 38.45 42.34
C GLN A 22 10.14 38.86 43.41
N MET A 23 10.41 38.55 44.69
CA MET A 23 9.53 38.90 45.81
C MET A 23 9.41 40.41 46.03
N GLU A 24 10.50 41.16 45.85
CA GLU A 24 10.51 42.62 45.90
C GLU A 24 9.89 43.29 44.65
N LYS A 25 9.64 42.52 43.58
CA LYS A 25 9.31 43.02 42.22
C LYS A 25 10.32 44.04 41.69
N SER A 26 11.58 43.89 42.09
CA SER A 26 12.66 44.81 41.73
C SER A 26 12.92 44.79 40.22
N THR A 27 13.21 45.97 39.66
CA THR A 27 13.65 46.18 38.27
C THR A 27 15.13 46.54 38.31
N CYS A 28 15.96 45.78 37.61
CA CYS A 28 17.42 45.88 37.72
C CYS A 28 18.15 45.16 36.57
N THR A 29 19.45 45.42 36.45
CA THR A 29 20.39 44.58 35.70
C THR A 29 21.35 43.93 36.69
N LEU A 30 21.52 42.60 36.57
CA LEU A 30 22.43 41.82 37.39
C LEU A 30 23.62 41.36 36.55
N THR A 31 24.79 41.95 36.79
CA THR A 31 26.06 41.46 36.21
C THR A 31 26.62 40.36 37.10
N VAL A 32 26.63 39.13 36.60
CA VAL A 32 27.10 37.94 37.31
C VAL A 32 28.50 37.57 36.80
N LYS A 33 29.47 37.43 37.70
CA LYS A 33 30.87 37.08 37.36
C LYS A 33 31.27 35.76 38.01
N GLY A 34 31.63 34.77 37.21
CA GLY A 34 32.29 33.53 37.63
C GLY A 34 33.81 33.60 37.45
N LYS A 35 34.51 32.48 37.71
CA LYS A 35 36.00 32.42 37.73
C LYS A 35 36.69 32.74 36.39
N LYS A 36 36.05 32.45 35.25
CA LYS A 36 36.59 32.70 33.89
C LYS A 36 35.54 33.28 32.91
N SER A 37 34.38 33.75 33.41
CA SER A 37 33.29 34.23 32.56
C SER A 37 32.38 35.23 33.27
N GLN A 38 31.67 36.05 32.49
CA GLN A 38 30.69 37.03 32.96
C GLN A 38 29.46 36.96 32.05
N GLY A 39 28.28 37.17 32.64
CA GLY A 39 27.03 37.38 31.91
C GLY A 39 26.12 38.35 32.64
N GLU A 40 25.05 38.80 31.99
CA GLU A 40 24.11 39.75 32.55
C GLU A 40 22.67 39.23 32.46
N ILE A 41 21.86 39.52 33.48
CA ILE A 41 20.42 39.19 33.52
C ILE A 41 19.65 40.50 33.70
N HIS A 42 18.74 40.79 32.78
CA HIS A 42 17.88 41.97 32.83
C HIS A 42 16.50 41.59 33.39
N ILE A 43 16.08 42.31 34.43
CA ILE A 43 14.88 42.00 35.22
C ILE A 43 13.97 43.22 35.29
N ARG A 44 12.66 43.02 35.05
CA ARG A 44 11.63 44.05 35.15
C ARG A 44 10.44 43.53 35.96
N GLU A 45 10.00 44.31 36.95
CA GLU A 45 8.91 43.98 37.88
C GLU A 45 9.07 42.62 38.59
N GLY A 46 10.32 42.16 38.79
CA GLY A 46 10.66 40.85 39.36
C GLY A 46 10.73 39.70 38.36
N GLU A 47 10.46 39.90 37.06
CA GLU A 47 10.57 38.88 36.03
C GLU A 47 11.82 39.08 35.15
N VAL A 48 12.53 37.97 34.84
CA VAL A 48 13.61 37.98 33.85
C VAL A 48 13.00 38.24 32.46
N ILE A 49 13.53 39.24 31.76
CA ILE A 49 13.06 39.63 30.42
C ILE A 49 14.09 39.38 29.32
N ASP A 50 15.38 39.39 29.65
CA ASP A 50 16.49 39.18 28.72
C ASP A 50 17.76 38.77 29.49
N ALA A 51 18.71 38.11 28.83
CA ALA A 51 20.00 37.74 29.42
C ALA A 51 21.08 37.60 28.35
N SER A 52 22.34 37.85 28.71
CA SER A 52 23.49 37.85 27.80
C SER A 52 24.68 37.07 28.39
N TYR A 53 25.17 36.07 27.65
CA TYR A 53 26.33 35.26 28.04
C TYR A 53 26.93 34.60 26.82
N ARG A 54 28.08 35.11 26.36
CA ARG A 54 28.67 34.75 25.05
C ARG A 54 27.64 35.00 23.92
N ASP A 55 27.82 34.33 22.78
CA ASP A 55 26.94 34.42 21.61
C ASP A 55 25.73 33.45 21.69
N LEU A 56 25.20 33.20 22.90
CA LEU A 56 24.05 32.31 23.12
C LEU A 56 22.70 33.04 23.01
N PRO A 57 21.62 32.34 22.60
CA PRO A 57 20.26 32.86 22.73
C PRO A 57 19.92 33.20 24.19
N ALA A 58 19.08 34.22 24.40
CA ALA A 58 18.85 34.78 25.74
C ALA A 58 18.38 33.77 26.80
N LEU A 59 17.58 32.76 26.41
CA LEU A 59 17.12 31.72 27.34
C LEU A 59 18.27 30.80 27.77
N ASP A 60 19.11 30.38 26.82
CA ASP A 60 20.25 29.50 27.08
C ASP A 60 21.37 30.23 27.83
N ALA A 61 21.55 31.52 27.53
CA ALA A 61 22.39 32.43 28.30
C ALA A 61 21.94 32.51 29.76
N ALA A 62 20.62 32.60 30.04
CA ALA A 62 20.10 32.60 31.41
C ALA A 62 20.41 31.28 32.13
N TYR A 63 20.27 30.12 31.46
CA TYR A 63 20.63 28.82 32.04
C TYR A 63 22.14 28.70 32.32
N GLU A 64 23.02 29.11 31.41
CA GLU A 64 24.47 29.06 31.66
C GLU A 64 24.91 30.00 32.79
N ILE A 65 24.30 31.19 32.93
CA ILE A 65 24.58 32.09 34.05
C ILE A 65 24.13 31.46 35.39
N LEU A 66 23.00 30.74 35.41
CA LEU A 66 22.51 30.03 36.60
C LEU A 66 23.45 28.91 37.06
N CYS A 67 24.14 28.23 36.13
CA CYS A 67 25.08 27.16 36.45
C CYS A 67 26.48 27.64 36.93
N LEU A 68 26.76 28.95 37.00
CA LEU A 68 28.08 29.47 37.39
C LEU A 68 28.45 29.11 38.84
N LYS A 69 29.60 28.44 39.02
CA LYS A 69 30.20 28.17 40.34
C LYS A 69 30.83 29.45 40.93
N ASP A 70 30.63 29.67 42.23
CA ASP A 70 31.09 30.84 43.02
C ASP A 70 30.77 32.23 42.41
N PRO A 71 29.51 32.52 42.04
CA PRO A 71 29.16 33.74 41.31
C PRO A 71 29.24 35.00 42.19
N VAL A 72 29.93 36.03 41.70
CA VAL A 72 29.94 37.37 42.30
C VAL A 72 28.91 38.26 41.61
N ILE A 73 27.85 38.61 42.34
CA ILE A 73 26.70 39.37 41.82
C ILE A 73 26.92 40.87 42.05
N HIS A 74 26.74 41.66 41.00
CA HIS A 74 26.68 43.12 41.06
C HIS A 74 25.32 43.58 40.56
N MET A 75 24.60 44.39 41.34
CA MET A 75 23.28 44.90 40.95
C MET A 75 23.35 46.39 40.56
N GLN A 76 22.87 46.69 39.36
CA GLN A 76 22.52 48.04 38.91
C GLN A 76 21.00 48.20 38.98
N ARG A 77 20.50 49.33 39.50
CA ARG A 77 19.05 49.58 39.66
C ARG A 77 18.34 49.98 38.36
N ASP A 78 19.08 50.07 37.27
CA ASP A 78 18.60 50.43 35.95
C ASP A 78 18.52 49.18 35.05
N CYS A 79 17.48 49.09 34.22
CA CYS A 79 17.23 47.94 33.35
C CYS A 79 17.17 48.40 31.89
N ALA A 80 18.30 48.28 31.19
CA ALA A 80 18.49 48.85 29.85
C ALA A 80 17.78 48.07 28.72
N ALA A 81 17.59 46.75 28.88
CA ALA A 81 16.91 45.92 27.89
C ALA A 81 15.40 46.24 27.86
N THR A 82 14.92 46.87 26.78
CA THR A 82 13.50 47.24 26.63
C THR A 82 12.62 46.04 26.26
N GLU A 83 13.10 45.18 25.36
CA GLU A 83 12.38 44.02 24.82
C GLU A 83 12.34 42.83 25.79
N ARG A 84 11.25 42.04 25.72
CA ARG A 84 11.11 40.78 26.46
C ARG A 84 11.35 39.56 25.55
N LYS A 85 12.60 39.10 25.52
CA LYS A 85 13.02 37.88 24.81
C LYS A 85 12.71 36.62 25.63
N ILE A 86 12.89 36.69 26.95
CA ILE A 86 12.60 35.58 27.88
C ILE A 86 11.14 35.68 28.35
N ARG A 87 10.34 34.66 28.01
CA ARG A 87 8.92 34.53 28.39
C ARG A 87 8.66 33.41 29.39
N VAL A 88 9.72 32.71 29.81
CA VAL A 88 9.68 31.62 30.78
C VAL A 88 9.55 32.19 32.20
N PRO A 89 8.62 31.71 33.05
CA PRO A 89 8.50 32.19 34.43
C PRO A 89 9.74 31.89 35.27
N MET A 90 10.09 32.79 36.21
CA MET A 90 11.28 32.66 37.08
C MET A 90 11.42 31.27 37.71
N MET A 91 10.32 30.68 38.22
CA MET A 91 10.35 29.36 38.84
C MET A 91 10.83 28.25 37.88
N HIS A 92 10.44 28.32 36.60
CA HIS A 92 10.91 27.35 35.59
C HIS A 92 12.38 27.60 35.22
N LEU A 93 12.83 28.86 35.17
CA LEU A 93 14.25 29.17 34.97
C LEU A 93 15.11 28.58 36.09
N LEU A 94 14.68 28.72 37.35
CA LEU A 94 15.40 28.22 38.51
C LEU A 94 15.38 26.68 38.61
N MET A 95 14.24 26.03 38.33
CA MET A 95 14.15 24.57 38.37
C MET A 95 14.97 23.91 37.26
N GLU A 96 14.92 24.44 36.03
CA GLU A 96 15.69 23.90 34.91
C GLU A 96 17.19 24.23 35.04
N GLY A 97 17.54 25.41 35.54
CA GLY A 97 18.92 25.76 35.88
C GLY A 97 19.51 24.87 36.97
N ALA A 98 18.72 24.47 37.98
CA ALA A 98 19.14 23.49 38.98
C ALA A 98 19.32 22.08 38.38
N ARG A 99 18.39 21.65 37.52
CA ARG A 99 18.48 20.37 36.79
C ARG A 99 19.77 20.27 35.96
N LEU A 100 20.07 21.33 35.20
CA LEU A 100 21.29 21.45 34.39
C LEU A 100 22.57 21.57 35.24
N GLN A 101 22.47 22.15 36.45
CA GLN A 101 23.58 22.20 37.40
C GLN A 101 23.89 20.83 38.01
N ASP A 102 22.88 20.03 38.34
CA ASP A 102 23.05 18.66 38.82
C ASP A 102 23.60 17.74 37.72
N GLU A 103 23.13 17.86 36.47
CA GLU A 103 23.72 17.14 35.32
C GLU A 103 25.19 17.49 35.11
N LYS A 104 25.55 18.79 35.16
CA LYS A 104 26.94 19.26 35.09
C LYS A 104 27.78 18.88 36.32
N LEU A 105 27.18 18.54 37.47
CA LEU A 105 27.91 18.02 38.63
C LEU A 105 28.16 16.51 38.51
N GLN A 106 27.20 15.74 38.00
CA GLN A 106 27.37 14.32 37.74
C GLN A 106 28.46 14.08 36.66
N ASN A 107 28.49 14.90 35.62
CA ASN A 107 29.47 14.78 34.53
C ASN A 107 30.90 15.28 34.88
N ILE A 108 31.13 15.73 36.13
CA ILE A 108 32.47 16.07 36.65
C ILE A 108 33.05 14.94 37.52
N GLY A 109 32.24 13.95 37.92
CA GLY A 109 32.69 12.77 38.67
C GLY A 109 33.34 11.66 37.83
N ALA A 110 33.90 12.00 36.66
CA ALA A 110 34.43 11.05 35.67
C ALA A 110 35.74 11.50 34.99
N GLU A 111 36.36 12.59 35.47
CA GLU A 111 37.61 13.16 34.94
C GLU A 111 38.61 13.48 36.08
N GLU A 112 38.89 12.50 36.93
CA GLU A 112 40.01 12.50 37.91
C GLU A 112 40.76 11.16 37.87
N ASP A 113 41.37 10.84 36.72
CA ASP A 113 42.38 9.77 36.53
C ASP A 113 43.12 10.06 35.20
N ASP A 114 44.04 11.04 35.21
CA ASP A 114 45.15 11.23 34.24
C ASP A 114 45.93 12.54 34.59
N GLU A 115 46.94 12.44 35.47
CA GLU A 115 48.06 13.39 35.52
C GLU A 115 49.36 12.62 35.24
N ASP A 116 49.98 12.82 34.08
CA ASP A 116 51.44 12.77 33.95
C ASP A 116 51.97 13.51 32.69
N GLU A 117 53.09 14.21 32.90
CA GLU A 117 54.03 14.85 31.95
C GLU A 117 53.61 15.99 30.96
N ILE A 118 54.58 16.90 30.75
CA ILE A 118 54.59 18.20 30.02
C ILE A 118 56.08 18.50 29.67
N PRO A 119 56.50 19.33 28.69
CA PRO A 119 55.96 19.79 27.38
C PRO A 119 56.77 19.21 26.16
N VAL A 120 56.69 19.69 24.90
CA VAL A 120 57.54 20.77 24.30
C VAL A 120 57.19 21.04 22.81
N LEU A 121 57.21 22.33 22.43
CA LEU A 121 57.45 23.05 21.14
C LEU A 121 57.59 22.32 19.75
N GLU A 122 57.09 23.03 18.71
CA GLU A 122 57.72 23.26 17.36
C GLU A 122 57.99 22.05 16.41
N ASP A 123 57.97 22.14 15.06
CA ASP A 123 57.47 23.13 14.07
C ASP A 123 57.22 22.41 12.69
N LYS A 124 56.55 23.08 11.75
CA LYS A 124 56.64 23.00 10.26
C LYS A 124 56.94 21.72 9.41
N GLU A 125 56.19 21.70 8.30
CA GLU A 125 56.60 21.39 6.89
C GLU A 125 56.68 19.93 6.33
N THR A 126 56.36 19.88 5.02
CA THR A 126 56.20 18.82 3.98
C THR A 126 57.49 18.03 3.59
N PRO A 127 57.52 17.00 2.67
CA PRO A 127 56.55 16.55 1.64
C PRO A 127 56.43 14.99 1.39
N GLU A 128 55.97 14.60 0.19
CA GLU A 128 55.93 13.28 -0.52
C GLU A 128 57.30 12.51 -0.62
N PRO A 129 57.46 11.28 -1.25
CA PRO A 129 56.57 10.53 -2.19
C PRO A 129 56.55 8.95 -2.15
N THR A 130 55.77 8.36 -3.08
CA THR A 130 55.93 7.04 -3.79
C THR A 130 55.83 5.66 -3.08
N ALA A 131 54.80 4.88 -3.48
CA ALA A 131 54.81 3.73 -4.44
C ALA A 131 55.89 2.59 -4.33
N PRO A 132 55.67 1.37 -4.88
CA PRO A 132 54.64 0.87 -5.84
C PRO A 132 53.74 -0.24 -5.22
N PHE A 133 53.13 -1.28 -5.84
CA PHE A 133 53.13 -1.97 -7.17
C PHE A 133 51.73 -2.67 -7.32
N GLN A 134 50.96 -2.56 -8.40
CA GLN A 134 50.96 -3.33 -9.69
C GLN A 134 50.88 -4.86 -9.54
N GLN A 135 50.16 -5.65 -10.36
CA GLN A 135 49.08 -5.43 -11.37
C GLN A 135 48.26 -6.75 -11.48
N ASP A 136 47.08 -6.88 -12.11
CA ASP A 136 46.64 -6.61 -13.50
C ASP A 136 45.13 -6.23 -13.52
N SER A 137 44.67 -5.17 -14.18
CA SER A 137 44.29 -5.00 -15.60
C SER A 137 42.99 -5.71 -16.05
N GLY A 138 42.08 -5.10 -16.85
CA GLY A 138 41.90 -3.67 -17.18
C GLY A 138 41.06 -3.38 -18.44
N SER A 139 39.92 -2.69 -18.31
CA SER A 139 39.03 -2.14 -19.39
C SER A 139 38.42 -3.14 -20.42
N GLY A 140 37.35 -2.82 -21.17
CA GLY A 140 36.38 -1.72 -21.05
C GLY A 140 35.71 -1.28 -22.37
N PHE A 141 34.36 -1.34 -22.41
CA PHE A 141 33.41 -0.79 -23.41
C PHE A 141 33.33 -1.40 -24.84
N ASP A 142 32.07 -1.53 -25.26
CA ASP A 142 31.41 -1.56 -26.60
C ASP A 142 31.58 -2.69 -27.65
N ASP A 143 30.41 -2.96 -28.25
CA ASP A 143 30.01 -3.50 -29.57
C ASP A 143 30.19 -4.98 -30.04
N GLU A 144 29.01 -5.58 -30.32
CA GLU A 144 28.58 -6.44 -31.46
C GLU A 144 29.14 -7.87 -31.73
N GLU A 145 28.19 -8.82 -31.93
CA GLU A 145 28.19 -9.99 -32.85
C GLU A 145 29.26 -11.13 -32.70
N ASP A 146 29.00 -12.42 -32.94
CA ASP A 146 27.76 -13.22 -33.08
C ASP A 146 28.07 -14.74 -32.88
N ASP A 147 27.08 -15.64 -33.11
CA ASP A 147 27.19 -17.12 -33.22
C ASP A 147 27.58 -17.95 -31.96
N GLU A 148 27.12 -19.19 -31.75
CA GLU A 148 26.18 -20.05 -32.49
C GLU A 148 25.00 -20.49 -31.58
N LEU A 149 23.76 -20.47 -32.09
CA LEU A 149 22.73 -21.45 -31.69
C LEU A 149 21.61 -21.61 -32.75
N ALA A 150 22.01 -21.80 -34.01
CA ALA A 150 21.09 -21.84 -35.14
C ALA A 150 20.31 -23.18 -35.24
N ALA A 151 18.99 -23.14 -35.01
CA ALA A 151 18.06 -24.18 -35.45
C ALA A 151 16.61 -23.67 -35.64
N LEU A 152 16.25 -23.42 -36.91
CA LEU A 152 14.88 -23.42 -37.44
C LEU A 152 13.89 -22.33 -36.92
N SER A 153 14.03 -21.13 -37.46
CA SER A 153 12.94 -20.14 -37.59
C SER A 153 12.99 -19.51 -38.98
N ALA A 154 11.82 -19.36 -39.62
CA ALA A 154 11.57 -18.62 -40.86
C ALA A 154 12.57 -18.76 -42.03
N TYR A 155 12.18 -19.51 -43.06
CA TYR A 155 12.51 -19.16 -44.45
C TYR A 155 11.24 -18.68 -45.13
N GLU A 156 11.32 -17.61 -45.91
CA GLU A 156 10.15 -17.00 -46.54
C GLU A 156 9.60 -17.90 -47.67
N PHE A 157 8.28 -18.10 -47.69
CA PHE A 157 7.59 -18.62 -48.88
C PHE A 157 7.03 -17.43 -49.67
N SER A 158 7.48 -17.29 -50.91
CA SER A 158 6.96 -16.32 -51.87
C SER A 158 5.56 -16.70 -52.37
N ASP A 159 4.73 -15.70 -52.62
CA ASP A 159 3.46 -15.85 -53.33
C ASP A 159 3.68 -16.27 -54.80
N ASP A 160 3.73 -17.58 -55.10
CA ASP A 160 3.63 -18.06 -56.48
C ASP A 160 2.98 -19.47 -56.69
N GLU A 161 2.77 -20.28 -55.64
CA GLU A 161 2.23 -21.66 -55.78
C GLU A 161 0.75 -21.86 -55.38
N ILE A 162 -0.10 -20.83 -55.43
CA ILE A 162 -1.58 -20.99 -55.50
C ILE A 162 -2.15 -20.40 -56.80
N ARG A 163 -1.51 -20.73 -57.94
CA ARG A 163 -2.03 -20.48 -59.30
C ARG A 163 -1.82 -21.62 -60.30
N GLN A 164 -1.78 -22.88 -59.84
CA GLN A 164 -1.65 -24.03 -60.76
C GLN A 164 -2.34 -25.33 -60.28
N ALA A 165 -3.59 -25.21 -59.80
CA ALA A 165 -4.41 -26.36 -59.38
C ALA A 165 -5.84 -26.38 -59.98
N SER A 166 -6.02 -25.85 -61.18
CA SER A 166 -7.28 -25.99 -61.95
C SER A 166 -7.02 -26.02 -63.45
N ASN A 167 -6.78 -27.21 -64.02
CA ASN A 167 -6.99 -27.63 -65.43
C ASN A 167 -6.16 -28.89 -65.79
N ALA A 168 -6.47 -30.05 -65.21
CA ALA A 168 -6.17 -31.38 -65.78
C ALA A 168 -6.72 -32.51 -64.88
N ASP A 169 -7.96 -32.97 -65.10
CA ASP A 169 -8.22 -34.39 -65.42
C ASP A 169 -9.71 -34.66 -65.75
N PHE A 170 -10.13 -34.39 -67.00
CA PHE A 170 -11.30 -35.07 -67.59
C PHE A 170 -11.27 -35.03 -69.14
N THR A 171 -10.25 -35.61 -69.76
CA THR A 171 -10.36 -36.16 -71.13
C THR A 171 -9.30 -37.23 -71.35
N GLN A 172 -9.65 -38.50 -71.18
CA GLN A 172 -8.87 -39.60 -71.76
C GLN A 172 -9.73 -40.44 -72.71
N SER A 173 -9.30 -40.48 -73.98
CA SER A 173 -9.54 -41.54 -74.96
C SER A 173 -10.95 -42.15 -75.07
N VAL A 174 -11.79 -41.53 -75.90
CA VAL A 174 -12.61 -42.28 -76.86
C VAL A 174 -12.49 -41.62 -78.24
N SER A 175 -11.66 -42.19 -79.11
CA SER A 175 -11.71 -41.89 -80.55
C SER A 175 -12.96 -42.54 -81.15
N PRO A 176 -13.57 -41.91 -82.16
CA PRO A 176 -13.33 -42.46 -83.50
C PRO A 176 -13.12 -41.39 -84.57
N GLU A 177 -11.87 -41.23 -85.03
CA GLU A 177 -11.65 -40.80 -86.40
C GLU A 177 -12.02 -41.95 -87.33
N ALA A 178 -13.18 -41.83 -88.00
CA ALA A 178 -13.65 -42.79 -88.98
C ALA A 178 -14.26 -42.09 -90.20
N SER A 179 -13.39 -41.79 -91.17
CA SER A 179 -13.71 -41.88 -92.61
C SER A 179 -14.85 -41.03 -93.17
N LEU A 180 -14.71 -39.70 -93.18
CA LEU A 180 -15.33 -38.85 -94.21
C LEU A 180 -14.29 -37.95 -94.89
N GLN A 181 -13.98 -38.24 -96.15
CA GLN A 181 -13.04 -37.47 -96.95
C GLN A 181 -13.69 -36.17 -97.47
N PRO A 182 -13.00 -35.02 -97.47
CA PRO A 182 -13.53 -33.79 -98.07
C PRO A 182 -13.58 -33.92 -99.60
N ILE A 183 -14.79 -33.89 -100.16
CA ILE A 183 -15.00 -33.90 -101.61
C ILE A 183 -14.43 -32.61 -102.22
N ARG A 184 -13.51 -32.77 -103.16
CA ARG A 184 -12.68 -31.70 -103.73
C ARG A 184 -13.15 -31.35 -105.15
N ILE A 185 -13.91 -30.27 -105.29
CA ILE A 185 -14.19 -29.66 -106.61
C ILE A 185 -13.31 -28.41 -106.78
N GLN A 186 -12.65 -28.31 -107.92
CA GLN A 186 -11.68 -27.25 -108.22
C GLN A 186 -12.37 -26.05 -108.89
N ALA A 187 -12.25 -24.87 -108.30
CA ALA A 187 -12.55 -23.61 -108.99
C ALA A 187 -11.30 -23.08 -109.68
N VAL A 188 -11.28 -23.13 -111.02
CA VAL A 188 -10.25 -22.50 -111.86
C VAL A 188 -10.88 -21.41 -112.70
N GLN A 189 -10.47 -20.16 -112.50
CA GLN A 189 -10.25 -19.24 -113.62
C GLN A 189 -9.39 -18.02 -113.22
N THR A 190 -8.81 -17.36 -114.23
CA THR A 190 -7.70 -16.43 -114.07
C THR A 190 -8.05 -15.00 -114.48
N SER A 191 -7.68 -14.06 -113.61
CA SER A 191 -7.07 -12.74 -113.91
C SER A 191 -7.53 -11.95 -115.15
N ALA A 192 -8.11 -10.77 -114.90
CA ALA A 192 -8.01 -9.63 -115.80
C ALA A 192 -7.63 -8.35 -115.03
N LYS A 193 -6.70 -7.56 -115.58
CA LYS A 193 -6.21 -6.24 -115.10
C LYS A 193 -7.07 -5.12 -115.73
N GLN A 194 -7.02 -3.82 -115.39
CA GLN A 194 -6.06 -2.87 -114.74
C GLN A 194 -6.92 -1.63 -114.27
N PRO A 195 -6.47 -0.37 -113.98
CA PRO A 195 -5.14 0.28 -114.15
C PRO A 195 -4.58 1.16 -112.98
N LEU A 196 -3.24 1.34 -112.98
CA LEU A 196 -2.41 2.56 -112.64
C LEU A 196 -2.65 3.36 -111.32
N LYS A 197 -1.72 4.11 -110.69
CA LYS A 197 -0.25 4.39 -110.67
C LYS A 197 -0.04 5.51 -109.57
N PRO A 198 1.16 6.04 -109.23
CA PRO A 198 2.55 5.55 -109.19
C PRO A 198 3.18 5.54 -107.77
N GLU A 199 4.33 4.86 -107.57
CA GLU A 199 5.62 5.53 -107.30
C GLU A 199 6.84 4.59 -107.46
N GLN A 200 8.04 5.19 -107.54
CA GLN A 200 9.36 4.61 -107.89
C GLN A 200 10.43 5.72 -107.68
N PRO A 201 11.77 5.49 -107.75
CA PRO A 201 12.50 4.26 -108.09
C PRO A 201 13.72 3.91 -107.18
N SER A 202 14.25 2.69 -107.34
CA SER A 202 15.69 2.33 -107.46
C SER A 202 15.83 0.78 -107.46
N HIS A 203 16.80 0.12 -108.08
CA HIS A 203 17.91 0.55 -108.98
C HIS A 203 17.89 -0.26 -110.31
N ALA A 204 19.00 -0.25 -111.06
CA ALA A 204 19.24 -0.92 -112.37
C ALA A 204 18.98 -2.46 -112.35
N GLU A 205 18.84 -3.19 -113.48
CA GLU A 205 19.64 -3.14 -114.72
C GLU A 205 18.87 -3.59 -116.01
N LYS A 206 19.53 -3.54 -117.18
CA LYS A 206 18.96 -3.58 -118.55
C LYS A 206 19.53 -4.77 -119.37
N PRO A 207 18.74 -5.45 -120.24
CA PRO A 207 18.65 -5.09 -121.68
C PRO A 207 17.19 -5.19 -122.22
N GLU A 208 16.63 -4.22 -122.94
CA GLU A 208 16.82 -3.83 -124.35
C GLU A 208 16.25 -4.84 -125.40
N PRO A 209 15.34 -4.44 -126.35
CA PRO A 209 14.40 -5.38 -126.97
C PRO A 209 14.48 -5.41 -128.55
N PRO A 210 13.42 -5.59 -129.38
CA PRO A 210 13.48 -6.46 -130.56
C PRO A 210 13.53 -5.70 -131.91
N LYS A 211 13.31 -6.38 -133.03
CA LYS A 211 13.12 -5.75 -134.36
C LYS A 211 11.74 -6.03 -135.00
N LEU A 212 11.19 -4.94 -135.55
CA LEU A 212 9.92 -4.77 -136.28
C LEU A 212 9.83 -5.67 -137.54
N SER A 213 8.68 -5.90 -138.20
CA SER A 213 7.89 -4.89 -138.95
C SER A 213 6.45 -5.40 -139.31
N PRO A 214 5.62 -4.77 -140.19
CA PRO A 214 4.38 -4.13 -139.73
C PRO A 214 3.07 -4.57 -140.46
N ALA A 215 1.93 -3.98 -140.07
CA ALA A 215 0.59 -4.27 -140.58
C ALA A 215 -0.03 -3.18 -141.50
N PRO A 216 -1.02 -3.50 -142.36
CA PRO A 216 -1.87 -2.54 -143.07
C PRO A 216 -3.12 -2.11 -142.26
N LYS A 217 -3.92 -1.16 -142.80
CA LYS A 217 -5.02 -0.45 -142.09
C LYS A 217 -6.27 -0.30 -142.98
N PHE A 218 -7.46 -0.17 -142.36
CA PHE A 218 -8.65 0.43 -143.00
C PHE A 218 -9.46 1.32 -142.02
N SER A 219 -10.55 1.95 -142.51
CA SER A 219 -10.98 3.29 -142.07
C SER A 219 -12.14 3.37 -141.06
N ARG A 220 -12.25 4.52 -140.38
CA ARG A 220 -13.27 4.87 -139.37
C ARG A 220 -14.44 5.67 -139.98
N LYS A 221 -15.70 5.23 -139.83
CA LYS A 221 -16.88 6.14 -139.68
C LYS A 221 -18.25 5.52 -139.30
N GLN A 222 -18.42 4.18 -139.25
CA GLN A 222 -19.75 3.56 -139.02
C GLN A 222 -20.02 2.97 -137.62
N LEU A 223 -19.12 3.13 -136.64
CA LEU A 223 -19.15 2.33 -135.39
C LEU A 223 -19.92 2.92 -134.20
N LEU A 224 -20.42 4.17 -134.27
CA LEU A 224 -20.81 4.93 -133.05
C LEU A 224 -22.28 4.88 -132.63
N ILE A 225 -23.19 4.30 -133.42
CA ILE A 225 -24.63 4.18 -133.06
C ILE A 225 -24.98 2.79 -132.50
N PHE A 226 -24.22 1.75 -132.86
CA PHE A 226 -24.41 0.40 -132.30
C PHE A 226 -23.82 0.21 -130.90
N SER A 227 -23.03 1.16 -130.39
CA SER A 227 -22.34 1.01 -129.09
C SER A 227 -23.28 1.11 -127.88
N PHE A 228 -24.13 2.13 -127.79
CA PHE A 228 -24.95 2.36 -126.59
C PHE A 228 -26.09 1.35 -126.44
N THR A 229 -26.74 0.94 -127.53
CA THR A 229 -27.75 -0.13 -127.49
C THR A 229 -27.11 -1.49 -127.20
N ALA A 230 -25.95 -1.80 -127.78
CA ALA A 230 -25.23 -3.03 -127.45
C ALA A 230 -24.73 -3.03 -125.99
N ILE A 231 -24.17 -1.93 -125.47
CA ILE A 231 -23.73 -1.86 -124.06
C ILE A 231 -24.93 -1.98 -123.11
N GLY A 232 -26.06 -1.32 -123.39
CA GLY A 232 -27.28 -1.49 -122.61
C GLY A 232 -27.78 -2.94 -122.62
N PHE A 233 -27.82 -3.57 -123.80
CA PHE A 233 -28.24 -4.97 -123.94
C PHE A 233 -27.23 -5.95 -123.32
N ILE A 234 -25.92 -5.64 -123.33
CA ILE A 234 -24.87 -6.43 -122.68
C ILE A 234 -24.94 -6.28 -121.16
N VAL A 235 -25.21 -5.09 -120.61
CA VAL A 235 -25.41 -4.90 -119.16
C VAL A 235 -26.69 -5.60 -118.69
N VAL A 236 -27.79 -5.51 -119.45
CA VAL A 236 -29.02 -6.25 -119.15
C VAL A 236 -28.82 -7.77 -119.31
N ALA A 237 -28.15 -8.24 -120.36
CA ALA A 237 -27.87 -9.67 -120.54
C ALA A 237 -26.86 -10.21 -119.52
N ALA A 238 -25.87 -9.42 -119.13
CA ALA A 238 -24.94 -9.77 -118.04
C ALA A 238 -25.66 -9.78 -116.69
N ALA A 239 -26.56 -8.84 -116.41
CA ALA A 239 -27.40 -8.87 -115.22
C ALA A 239 -28.33 -10.09 -115.21
N VAL A 240 -29.04 -10.38 -116.32
CA VAL A 240 -29.91 -11.56 -116.46
C VAL A 240 -29.10 -12.86 -116.36
N SER A 241 -27.88 -12.90 -116.89
CA SER A 241 -26.99 -14.06 -116.77
C SER A 241 -26.43 -14.20 -115.35
N TYR A 242 -26.12 -13.09 -114.67
CA TYR A 242 -25.63 -13.07 -113.29
C TYR A 242 -26.72 -13.46 -112.29
N PHE A 243 -27.90 -12.82 -112.35
CA PHE A 243 -29.07 -13.20 -111.55
C PHE A 243 -29.58 -14.61 -111.90
N GLY A 244 -29.49 -15.02 -113.17
CA GLY A 244 -29.81 -16.39 -113.61
C GLY A 244 -28.82 -17.43 -113.04
N TYR A 245 -27.53 -17.12 -113.05
CA TYR A 245 -26.48 -17.96 -112.49
C TYR A 245 -26.52 -18.03 -110.96
N ALA A 246 -26.76 -16.90 -110.29
CA ALA A 246 -26.99 -16.85 -108.84
C ALA A 246 -28.25 -17.65 -108.46
N ARG A 247 -29.38 -17.45 -109.15
CA ARG A 247 -30.61 -18.23 -108.91
C ARG A 247 -30.43 -19.73 -109.21
N TYR A 248 -29.60 -20.09 -110.18
CA TYR A 248 -29.18 -21.47 -110.42
C TYR A 248 -28.38 -22.02 -109.24
N GLN A 249 -27.33 -21.34 -108.79
CA GLN A 249 -26.54 -21.73 -107.61
C GLN A 249 -27.39 -21.85 -106.34
N HIS A 250 -28.28 -20.89 -106.08
CA HIS A 250 -29.20 -20.90 -104.93
C HIS A 250 -30.12 -22.12 -104.97
N ASN A 251 -30.64 -22.48 -106.15
CA ASN A 251 -31.49 -23.66 -106.32
C ASN A 251 -30.71 -24.98 -106.15
N THR A 252 -29.50 -25.08 -106.71
CA THR A 252 -28.66 -26.29 -106.56
C THR A 252 -28.28 -26.51 -105.09
N ALA A 253 -27.77 -25.47 -104.41
CA ALA A 253 -27.44 -25.55 -103.00
C ALA A 253 -28.67 -25.82 -102.11
N TYR A 254 -29.85 -25.34 -102.48
CA TYR A 254 -31.11 -25.66 -101.79
C TYR A 254 -31.52 -27.12 -101.99
N SER A 255 -31.34 -27.70 -103.19
CA SER A 255 -31.59 -29.13 -103.42
C SER A 255 -30.60 -30.03 -102.67
N GLU A 256 -29.32 -29.65 -102.59
CA GLU A 256 -28.31 -30.35 -101.76
C GLU A 256 -28.66 -30.25 -100.26
N LEU A 257 -29.13 -29.08 -99.80
CA LEU A 257 -29.65 -28.89 -98.46
C LEU A 257 -30.83 -29.84 -98.18
N GLN A 258 -31.85 -29.87 -99.05
CA GLN A 258 -32.99 -30.78 -98.90
C GLN A 258 -32.57 -32.26 -98.86
N GLU A 259 -31.64 -32.69 -99.72
CA GLU A 259 -31.13 -34.07 -99.73
C GLU A 259 -30.34 -34.40 -98.44
N SER A 260 -29.62 -33.43 -97.87
CA SER A 260 -28.93 -33.62 -96.59
C SER A 260 -29.88 -33.68 -95.38
N LEU A 261 -30.93 -32.85 -95.36
CA LEU A 261 -31.96 -32.86 -94.31
C LEU A 261 -32.74 -34.18 -94.28
N LEU A 262 -33.06 -34.75 -95.44
CA LEU A 262 -33.72 -36.06 -95.58
C LEU A 262 -32.90 -37.25 -95.03
N ARG A 263 -31.61 -37.05 -94.74
CA ARG A 263 -30.70 -38.08 -94.21
C ARG A 263 -30.35 -37.90 -92.72
N MET A 264 -30.94 -36.90 -92.05
CA MET A 264 -30.41 -36.39 -90.78
C MET A 264 -31.47 -36.37 -89.69
N GLU A 265 -31.38 -37.29 -88.73
CA GLU A 265 -32.41 -37.49 -87.70
C GLU A 265 -32.34 -36.48 -86.52
N LEU A 266 -31.20 -35.80 -86.31
CA LEU A 266 -31.04 -34.84 -85.21
C LEU A 266 -31.42 -33.40 -85.62
N PRO A 267 -32.43 -32.78 -84.96
CA PRO A 267 -32.80 -31.37 -85.15
C PRO A 267 -31.62 -30.39 -85.06
N GLU A 268 -30.69 -30.62 -84.14
CA GLU A 268 -29.52 -29.78 -83.92
C GLU A 268 -28.64 -29.63 -85.18
N GLN A 269 -28.47 -30.72 -85.92
CA GLN A 269 -27.63 -30.73 -87.12
C GLN A 269 -28.36 -30.06 -88.30
N GLN A 270 -29.68 -30.23 -88.37
CA GLN A 270 -30.54 -29.52 -89.33
C GLN A 270 -30.48 -27.98 -89.12
N GLU A 271 -30.45 -27.51 -87.88
CA GLU A 271 -30.35 -26.07 -87.57
C GLU A 271 -29.02 -25.46 -88.02
N VAL A 272 -27.91 -26.19 -87.85
CA VAL A 272 -26.58 -25.80 -88.34
C VAL A 272 -26.56 -25.71 -89.87
N LEU A 273 -27.20 -26.66 -90.56
CA LEU A 273 -27.31 -26.63 -92.03
C LEU A 273 -28.17 -25.47 -92.52
N PHE A 274 -29.33 -25.21 -91.91
CA PHE A 274 -30.16 -24.05 -92.23
C PHE A 274 -29.40 -22.73 -92.02
N THR A 275 -28.66 -22.61 -90.92
CA THR A 275 -27.87 -21.41 -90.62
C THR A 275 -26.75 -21.21 -91.62
N ARG A 276 -25.95 -22.26 -91.89
CA ARG A 276 -24.89 -22.23 -92.90
C ARG A 276 -25.38 -21.86 -94.30
N PHE A 277 -26.58 -22.30 -94.69
CA PHE A 277 -27.18 -21.90 -95.97
C PHE A 277 -27.59 -20.43 -95.98
N LEU A 278 -28.26 -19.95 -94.93
CA LEU A 278 -28.72 -18.57 -94.82
C LEU A 278 -27.56 -17.56 -94.72
N ASP A 279 -26.47 -17.92 -94.05
CA ASP A 279 -25.25 -17.11 -93.97
C ASP A 279 -24.53 -17.02 -95.34
N ALA A 280 -24.59 -18.08 -96.15
CA ALA A 280 -23.99 -18.13 -97.48
C ALA A 280 -24.85 -17.47 -98.58
N PHE A 281 -26.18 -17.50 -98.44
CA PHE A 281 -27.14 -17.04 -99.44
C PHE A 281 -28.30 -16.21 -98.83
N PRO A 282 -28.01 -15.05 -98.19
CA PRO A 282 -29.03 -14.25 -97.49
C PRO A 282 -30.11 -13.69 -98.41
N GLU A 283 -29.80 -13.43 -99.69
CA GLU A 283 -30.76 -12.97 -100.71
C GLU A 283 -31.38 -14.13 -101.52
N SER A 284 -31.40 -15.35 -100.98
CA SER A 284 -31.99 -16.51 -101.66
C SER A 284 -33.52 -16.39 -101.77
N PRO A 285 -34.14 -16.78 -102.92
CA PRO A 285 -35.60 -16.90 -103.02
C PRO A 285 -36.22 -17.85 -101.98
N HIS A 286 -35.42 -18.75 -101.40
CA HIS A 286 -35.84 -19.69 -100.36
C HIS A 286 -35.49 -19.22 -98.94
N ALA A 287 -34.90 -18.04 -98.78
CA ALA A 287 -34.43 -17.56 -97.48
C ALA A 287 -35.59 -17.38 -96.47
N GLU A 288 -36.73 -16.82 -96.89
CA GLU A 288 -37.89 -16.65 -96.00
C GLU A 288 -38.46 -18.00 -95.51
N GLU A 289 -38.57 -19.00 -96.41
CA GLU A 289 -39.01 -20.35 -96.07
C GLU A 289 -38.06 -21.01 -95.07
N LEU A 290 -36.74 -20.93 -95.31
CA LEU A 290 -35.73 -21.51 -94.43
C LEU A 290 -35.60 -20.77 -93.09
N ILE A 291 -35.85 -19.45 -93.07
CA ILE A 291 -35.94 -18.66 -91.82
C ILE A 291 -37.15 -19.14 -91.00
N HIS A 292 -38.31 -19.32 -91.63
CA HIS A 292 -39.51 -19.84 -90.97
C HIS A 292 -39.31 -21.28 -90.48
N ALA A 293 -38.80 -22.18 -91.33
CA ALA A 293 -38.52 -23.57 -90.98
C ALA A 293 -37.49 -23.67 -89.84
N ARG A 294 -36.41 -22.89 -89.87
CA ARG A 294 -35.43 -22.80 -88.76
C ARG A 294 -36.07 -22.26 -87.48
N SER A 295 -37.01 -21.30 -87.57
CA SER A 295 -37.73 -20.79 -86.41
C SER A 295 -38.66 -21.84 -85.80
N GLN A 296 -39.39 -22.60 -86.61
CA GLN A 296 -40.22 -23.72 -86.15
C GLN A 296 -39.37 -24.85 -85.56
N LEU A 297 -38.22 -25.16 -86.17
CA LEU A 297 -37.27 -26.14 -85.65
C LEU A 297 -36.74 -25.74 -84.27
N ARG A 298 -36.35 -24.47 -84.09
CA ARG A 298 -35.91 -23.91 -82.80
C ARG A 298 -36.99 -24.02 -81.73
N GLU A 299 -38.23 -23.65 -82.04
CA GLU A 299 -39.35 -23.76 -81.08
C GLU A 299 -39.66 -25.24 -80.72
N ASN A 300 -39.53 -26.16 -81.67
CA ASN A 300 -39.65 -27.61 -81.41
C ASN A 300 -38.52 -28.15 -80.51
N ILE A 301 -37.28 -27.69 -80.70
CA ILE A 301 -36.14 -28.03 -79.82
C ILE A 301 -36.37 -27.43 -78.42
N LEU A 302 -36.83 -26.17 -78.34
CA LEU A 302 -37.16 -25.49 -77.08
C LEU A 302 -38.23 -26.24 -76.27
N GLU A 303 -39.33 -26.66 -76.92
CA GLU A 303 -40.41 -27.45 -76.29
C GLU A 303 -39.99 -28.88 -75.92
N ARG A 304 -39.07 -29.51 -76.66
CA ARG A 304 -38.48 -30.81 -76.28
C ARG A 304 -37.63 -30.64 -75.02
N ASP A 305 -36.65 -29.74 -75.07
CA ASP A 305 -35.71 -29.50 -73.98
C ASP A 305 -36.41 -29.00 -72.71
N PHE A 306 -37.50 -28.24 -72.85
CA PHE A 306 -38.32 -27.79 -71.72
C PHE A 306 -39.08 -28.96 -71.08
N ARG A 307 -39.57 -29.92 -71.88
CA ARG A 307 -40.22 -31.13 -71.36
C ARG A 307 -39.22 -32.04 -70.65
N GLU A 308 -38.01 -32.18 -71.18
CA GLU A 308 -36.90 -32.90 -70.54
C GLU A 308 -36.51 -32.24 -69.21
N LEU A 309 -36.32 -30.91 -69.19
CA LEU A 309 -36.07 -30.13 -67.97
C LEU A 309 -37.15 -30.33 -66.90
N MET A 310 -38.42 -30.30 -67.27
CA MET A 310 -39.52 -30.54 -66.33
C MET A 310 -39.54 -31.99 -65.82
N THR A 311 -39.21 -32.96 -66.67
CA THR A 311 -39.13 -34.39 -66.29
C THR A 311 -37.95 -34.68 -65.35
N GLU A 312 -36.79 -34.05 -65.56
CA GLU A 312 -35.67 -34.13 -64.62
C GLU A 312 -35.96 -33.38 -63.31
N LYS A 313 -36.68 -32.26 -63.36
CA LYS A 313 -37.09 -31.48 -62.17
C LYS A 313 -37.95 -32.30 -61.20
N GLU A 314 -38.88 -33.10 -61.71
CA GLU A 314 -39.76 -33.97 -60.90
C GLU A 314 -39.00 -35.07 -60.12
N GLN A 315 -37.73 -35.31 -60.46
CA GLN A 315 -36.87 -36.31 -59.80
C GLN A 315 -35.96 -35.70 -58.70
N LEU A 316 -35.99 -34.38 -58.49
CA LEU A 316 -35.16 -33.71 -57.49
C LEU A 316 -35.79 -33.78 -56.09
N SER A 317 -35.00 -34.15 -55.08
CA SER A 317 -35.41 -34.03 -53.67
C SER A 317 -35.18 -32.61 -53.11
N SER A 318 -35.54 -32.40 -51.84
CA SER A 318 -35.25 -31.19 -51.07
C SER A 318 -33.80 -31.11 -50.54
N GLY A 319 -32.93 -32.06 -50.88
CA GLY A 319 -31.55 -32.12 -50.41
C GLY A 319 -30.62 -31.10 -51.08
N HIS A 320 -29.48 -30.80 -50.43
CA HIS A 320 -28.51 -29.80 -50.91
C HIS A 320 -27.84 -30.19 -52.25
N GLU A 321 -27.52 -31.47 -52.44
CA GLU A 321 -26.93 -31.97 -53.69
C GLU A 321 -27.92 -31.87 -54.87
N ASP A 322 -29.20 -32.17 -54.63
CA ASP A 322 -30.28 -32.01 -55.61
C ASP A 322 -30.64 -30.54 -55.86
N PHE A 323 -30.47 -29.65 -54.88
CA PHE A 323 -30.56 -28.21 -55.12
C PHE A 323 -29.53 -27.75 -56.16
N GLU A 324 -28.25 -28.09 -55.96
CA GLU A 324 -27.18 -27.76 -56.90
C GLU A 324 -27.36 -28.47 -58.26
N ARG A 325 -27.88 -29.69 -58.27
CA ARG A 325 -28.28 -30.39 -59.50
C ARG A 325 -29.37 -29.60 -60.23
N GLY A 326 -30.42 -29.18 -59.54
CA GLY A 326 -31.51 -28.37 -60.09
C GLY A 326 -31.04 -27.04 -60.69
N LEU A 327 -30.14 -26.32 -60.00
CA LEU A 327 -29.51 -25.12 -60.56
C LEU A 327 -28.79 -25.42 -61.88
N ARG A 328 -27.96 -26.47 -61.92
CA ARG A 328 -27.27 -26.89 -63.16
C ARG A 328 -28.24 -27.25 -64.28
N LEU A 329 -29.42 -27.81 -63.99
CA LEU A 329 -30.44 -28.09 -65.00
C LEU A 329 -31.04 -26.81 -65.61
N TYR A 330 -31.42 -25.84 -64.77
CA TYR A 330 -31.94 -24.54 -65.25
C TYR A 330 -30.85 -23.75 -65.99
N ASP A 331 -29.63 -23.68 -65.46
CA ASP A 331 -28.51 -22.99 -66.09
C ASP A 331 -28.16 -23.62 -67.46
N ARG A 332 -28.12 -24.95 -67.56
CA ARG A 332 -27.94 -25.69 -68.83
C ARG A 332 -29.01 -25.32 -69.86
N PHE A 333 -30.27 -25.20 -69.46
CA PHE A 333 -31.35 -24.77 -70.35
C PHE A 333 -31.19 -23.31 -70.78
N LEU A 334 -30.93 -22.39 -69.86
CA LEU A 334 -30.81 -20.95 -70.14
C LEU A 334 -29.59 -20.60 -71.00
N ILE A 335 -28.48 -21.35 -70.86
CA ILE A 335 -27.30 -21.23 -71.74
C ILE A 335 -27.63 -21.72 -73.15
N ARG A 336 -28.38 -22.81 -73.29
CA ARG A 336 -28.79 -23.36 -74.60
C ARG A 336 -29.86 -22.51 -75.30
N HIS A 337 -30.77 -21.91 -74.52
CA HIS A 337 -31.91 -21.13 -75.00
C HIS A 337 -31.98 -19.72 -74.36
N PRO A 338 -31.05 -18.80 -74.69
CA PRO A 338 -30.99 -17.47 -74.06
C PRO A 338 -32.21 -16.57 -74.33
N PHE A 339 -32.97 -16.87 -75.38
CA PHE A 339 -34.21 -16.20 -75.78
C PHE A 339 -35.20 -17.24 -76.33
N GLY A 340 -36.49 -17.08 -76.01
CA GLY A 340 -37.54 -18.01 -76.43
C GLY A 340 -38.80 -17.88 -75.56
N THR A 341 -39.91 -18.45 -76.01
CA THR A 341 -41.21 -18.41 -75.31
C THR A 341 -41.15 -19.00 -73.89
N ARG A 342 -40.32 -20.03 -73.70
CA ARG A 342 -40.12 -20.72 -72.41
C ARG A 342 -39.01 -20.12 -71.55
N THR A 343 -38.09 -19.33 -72.10
CA THR A 343 -36.91 -18.83 -71.38
C THR A 343 -37.28 -18.04 -70.13
N ASP A 344 -38.25 -17.13 -70.20
CA ASP A 344 -38.70 -16.35 -69.04
C ASP A 344 -39.55 -17.15 -68.05
N THR A 345 -40.10 -18.29 -68.47
CA THR A 345 -40.69 -19.27 -67.54
C THR A 345 -39.59 -19.96 -66.75
N VAL A 346 -38.50 -20.38 -67.42
CA VAL A 346 -37.38 -21.08 -66.77
C VAL A 346 -36.59 -20.16 -65.82
N LYS A 347 -36.43 -18.87 -66.15
CA LYS A 347 -35.89 -17.86 -65.20
C LYS A 347 -36.67 -17.85 -63.88
N LYS A 348 -38.00 -17.77 -63.94
CA LYS A 348 -38.87 -17.80 -62.74
C LYS A 348 -38.79 -19.13 -61.99
N LEU A 349 -38.78 -20.26 -62.70
CA LEU A 349 -38.63 -21.58 -62.06
C LEU A 349 -37.28 -21.75 -61.34
N ARG A 350 -36.23 -21.08 -61.82
CA ARG A 350 -34.91 -21.00 -61.17
C ARG A 350 -34.93 -20.09 -59.95
N GLU A 351 -35.58 -18.92 -60.04
CA GLU A 351 -35.78 -18.01 -58.91
C GLU A 351 -36.59 -18.66 -57.78
N ASP A 352 -37.68 -19.36 -58.11
CA ASP A 352 -38.50 -20.15 -57.18
C ASP A 352 -37.70 -21.28 -56.52
N HIS A 353 -36.77 -21.91 -57.24
CA HIS A 353 -35.89 -22.97 -56.71
C HIS A 353 -34.90 -22.40 -55.69
N ILE A 354 -34.28 -21.26 -55.99
CA ILE A 354 -33.39 -20.53 -55.06
C ILE A 354 -34.16 -20.07 -53.82
N LEU A 355 -35.37 -19.52 -54.01
CA LEU A 355 -36.27 -19.12 -52.93
C LEU A 355 -36.72 -20.31 -52.06
N THR A 356 -36.92 -21.49 -52.66
CA THR A 356 -37.27 -22.72 -51.94
C THR A 356 -36.10 -23.22 -51.10
N MET A 357 -34.87 -23.16 -51.62
CA MET A 357 -33.67 -23.46 -50.84
C MET A 357 -33.47 -22.50 -49.67
N ALA A 358 -33.65 -21.19 -49.88
CA ALA A 358 -33.60 -20.21 -48.80
C ALA A 358 -34.62 -20.50 -47.68
N LYS A 359 -35.85 -20.90 -48.04
CA LYS A 359 -36.89 -21.34 -47.07
C LYS A 359 -36.48 -22.61 -46.33
N ASN A 360 -35.97 -23.61 -47.03
CA ASN A 360 -35.52 -24.87 -46.43
C ASN A 360 -34.35 -24.61 -45.45
N MET A 361 -33.34 -23.85 -45.88
CA MET A 361 -32.22 -23.42 -45.03
C MET A 361 -32.69 -22.63 -43.81
N ALA A 362 -33.58 -21.65 -43.98
CA ALA A 362 -34.11 -20.86 -42.87
C ALA A 362 -34.80 -21.73 -41.80
N ALA A 363 -35.46 -22.82 -42.21
CA ALA A 363 -36.17 -23.78 -41.37
C ALA A 363 -35.28 -24.85 -40.71
N MET A 364 -34.04 -25.07 -41.18
CA MET A 364 -33.13 -26.10 -40.63
C MET A 364 -32.90 -25.93 -39.13
N THR A 365 -33.00 -27.01 -38.38
CA THR A 365 -32.76 -27.09 -36.95
C THR A 365 -31.28 -27.40 -36.64
N VAL A 366 -30.85 -27.10 -35.41
CA VAL A 366 -29.49 -27.38 -34.92
C VAL A 366 -29.18 -28.88 -34.85
N GLN A 367 -30.20 -29.75 -34.92
CA GLN A 367 -30.04 -31.20 -34.99
C GLN A 367 -29.76 -31.71 -36.41
N GLU A 368 -30.12 -30.94 -37.45
CA GLU A 368 -29.91 -31.28 -38.86
C GLU A 368 -28.60 -30.72 -39.41
N LEU A 369 -28.16 -29.57 -38.88
CA LEU A 369 -26.86 -28.97 -39.19
C LEU A 369 -26.36 -28.11 -38.01
N PRO A 370 -25.09 -28.22 -37.59
CA PRO A 370 -24.50 -27.34 -36.57
C PRO A 370 -24.61 -25.86 -36.94
N GLU A 371 -24.79 -24.99 -35.95
CA GLU A 371 -25.11 -23.57 -36.19
C GLU A 371 -23.98 -22.83 -36.93
N LYS A 372 -22.70 -23.21 -36.71
CA LYS A 372 -21.54 -22.66 -37.44
C LYS A 372 -21.53 -23.07 -38.92
N ASP A 373 -21.82 -24.33 -39.23
CA ASP A 373 -21.90 -24.83 -40.61
C ASP A 373 -23.10 -24.24 -41.35
N TRP A 374 -24.22 -24.04 -40.63
CA TRP A 374 -25.40 -23.34 -41.13
C TRP A 374 -25.10 -21.87 -41.46
N LEU A 375 -24.38 -21.17 -40.58
CA LEU A 375 -23.94 -19.79 -40.82
C LEU A 375 -23.02 -19.72 -42.05
N GLN A 376 -22.07 -20.64 -42.20
CA GLN A 376 -21.19 -20.64 -43.36
C GLN A 376 -21.96 -20.86 -44.67
N ARG A 377 -22.80 -21.90 -44.76
CA ARG A 377 -23.64 -22.14 -45.95
C ARG A 377 -24.55 -20.96 -46.27
N THR A 378 -25.00 -20.23 -45.25
CA THR A 378 -25.82 -19.03 -45.44
C THR A 378 -25.00 -17.87 -46.01
N ARG A 379 -23.76 -17.64 -45.52
CA ARG A 379 -22.82 -16.67 -46.10
C ARG A 379 -22.48 -17.02 -47.57
N ASP A 380 -22.25 -18.30 -47.87
CA ASP A 380 -21.97 -18.79 -49.23
C ASP A 380 -23.16 -18.53 -50.17
N PHE A 381 -24.39 -18.73 -49.69
CA PHE A 381 -25.62 -18.40 -50.42
C PHE A 381 -25.76 -16.89 -50.65
N GLN A 382 -25.52 -16.06 -49.62
CA GLN A 382 -25.60 -14.60 -49.71
C GLN A 382 -24.60 -14.03 -50.75
N GLN A 383 -23.37 -14.56 -50.80
CA GLN A 383 -22.36 -14.16 -51.79
C GLN A 383 -22.75 -14.55 -53.23
N ARG A 384 -23.44 -15.69 -53.41
CA ARG A 384 -23.80 -16.23 -54.73
C ARG A 384 -25.11 -15.68 -55.29
N PHE A 385 -26.03 -15.23 -54.43
CA PHE A 385 -27.39 -14.80 -54.82
C PHE A 385 -27.86 -13.49 -54.14
N PRO A 386 -27.06 -12.40 -54.14
CA PRO A 386 -27.32 -11.20 -53.32
C PRO A 386 -28.63 -10.47 -53.63
N GLU A 387 -29.14 -10.55 -54.87
CA GLU A 387 -30.38 -9.88 -55.30
C GLU A 387 -31.64 -10.78 -55.21
N ASN A 388 -31.54 -11.99 -54.64
CA ASN A 388 -32.67 -12.94 -54.65
C ASN A 388 -33.68 -12.70 -53.51
N PRO A 389 -35.01 -12.82 -53.74
CA PRO A 389 -36.03 -12.69 -52.69
C PRO A 389 -35.91 -13.65 -51.50
N GLY A 390 -35.14 -14.74 -51.62
CA GLY A 390 -34.80 -15.62 -50.49
C GLY A 390 -33.91 -14.97 -49.43
N MET A 391 -33.20 -13.89 -49.77
CA MET A 391 -32.32 -13.15 -48.85
C MET A 391 -33.07 -12.63 -47.62
N GLU A 392 -34.23 -12.00 -47.79
CA GLU A 392 -35.06 -11.48 -46.69
C GLU A 392 -35.45 -12.59 -45.68
N ILE A 393 -35.69 -13.81 -46.18
CA ILE A 393 -36.05 -14.97 -45.36
C ILE A 393 -34.84 -15.47 -44.56
N LEU A 394 -33.65 -15.48 -45.18
CA LEU A 394 -32.40 -15.89 -44.52
C LEU A 394 -31.95 -14.83 -43.51
N GLU A 395 -31.94 -13.54 -43.85
CA GLU A 395 -31.62 -12.44 -42.94
C GLU A 395 -32.51 -12.45 -41.69
N LYS A 396 -33.81 -12.71 -41.86
CA LYS A 396 -34.72 -12.91 -40.73
C LYS A 396 -34.33 -14.12 -39.87
N SER A 397 -33.97 -15.26 -40.47
CA SER A 397 -33.54 -16.45 -39.72
C SER A 397 -32.19 -16.24 -39.01
N ILE A 398 -31.22 -15.57 -39.64
CA ILE A 398 -29.95 -15.15 -39.03
C ILE A 398 -30.23 -14.27 -37.81
N LYS A 399 -31.11 -13.28 -37.94
CA LYS A 399 -31.50 -12.37 -36.84
C LYS A 399 -32.16 -13.12 -35.70
N GLU A 400 -33.15 -13.96 -35.98
CA GLU A 400 -33.83 -14.74 -34.94
C GLU A 400 -32.91 -15.74 -34.23
N ARG A 401 -31.89 -16.29 -34.91
CA ARG A 401 -30.82 -17.09 -34.29
C ARG A 401 -29.88 -16.22 -33.45
N GLY A 402 -29.46 -15.08 -33.97
CA GLY A 402 -28.61 -14.10 -33.28
C GLY A 402 -29.24 -13.57 -31.99
N ASP A 403 -30.54 -13.25 -32.00
CA ASP A 403 -31.30 -12.86 -30.80
C ASP A 403 -31.38 -14.00 -29.77
N ARG A 404 -31.58 -15.25 -30.21
CA ARG A 404 -31.57 -16.44 -29.31
C ARG A 404 -30.18 -16.70 -28.72
N ARG A 405 -29.11 -16.65 -29.52
CA ARG A 405 -27.72 -16.86 -29.07
C ARG A 405 -27.27 -15.75 -28.11
N LEU A 406 -27.66 -14.50 -28.38
CA LEU A 406 -27.46 -13.36 -27.49
C LEU A 406 -28.17 -13.56 -26.14
N ALA A 407 -29.44 -13.98 -26.16
CA ALA A 407 -30.21 -14.23 -24.94
C ALA A 407 -29.63 -15.38 -24.11
N PHE A 408 -29.18 -16.45 -24.75
CA PHE A 408 -28.49 -17.57 -24.09
C PHE A 408 -27.18 -17.12 -23.44
N MET A 409 -26.31 -16.43 -24.19
CA MET A 409 -25.01 -15.96 -23.70
C MET A 409 -25.14 -15.00 -22.51
N LEU A 410 -26.08 -14.04 -22.59
CA LEU A 410 -26.36 -13.11 -21.49
C LEU A 410 -27.04 -13.77 -20.27
N GLY A 411 -27.56 -14.99 -20.42
CA GLY A 411 -28.17 -15.80 -19.37
C GLY A 411 -27.22 -16.80 -18.70
N LEU A 412 -25.95 -16.87 -19.12
CA LEU A 412 -24.97 -17.77 -18.52
C LEU A 412 -24.62 -17.34 -17.08
N PRO A 413 -24.40 -18.30 -16.15
CA PRO A 413 -23.95 -17.99 -14.80
C PRO A 413 -22.54 -17.39 -14.82
N VAL A 414 -22.26 -16.48 -13.88
CA VAL A 414 -20.98 -15.72 -13.81
C VAL A 414 -20.32 -15.83 -12.43
N ASN A 415 -20.85 -16.72 -11.60
CA ASN A 415 -20.72 -16.71 -10.14
C ASN A 415 -19.34 -17.20 -9.65
N ASN A 416 -18.56 -17.84 -10.51
CA ASN A 416 -17.20 -18.29 -10.23
C ASN A 416 -16.32 -18.19 -11.48
N ARG A 417 -15.00 -18.35 -11.29
CA ARG A 417 -13.99 -18.25 -12.35
C ARG A 417 -14.30 -19.11 -13.58
N GLU A 418 -14.69 -20.37 -13.38
CA GLU A 418 -14.97 -21.30 -14.49
C GLU A 418 -16.21 -20.89 -15.30
N THR A 419 -17.31 -20.57 -14.64
CA THR A 419 -18.56 -20.15 -15.31
C THR A 419 -18.38 -18.82 -16.04
N ARG A 420 -17.62 -17.87 -15.45
CA ARG A 420 -17.21 -16.63 -16.11
C ARG A 420 -16.36 -16.88 -17.35
N SER A 421 -15.39 -17.80 -17.31
CA SER A 421 -14.59 -18.18 -18.48
C SER A 421 -15.44 -18.76 -19.61
N ARG A 422 -16.46 -19.58 -19.30
CA ARG A 422 -17.42 -20.09 -20.29
C ARG A 422 -18.25 -18.95 -20.91
N ALA A 423 -18.69 -17.96 -20.11
CA ALA A 423 -19.39 -16.78 -20.60
C ALA A 423 -18.50 -15.88 -21.49
N VAL A 424 -17.22 -15.71 -21.14
CA VAL A 424 -16.23 -15.00 -21.97
C VAL A 424 -16.05 -15.67 -23.32
N ALA A 425 -15.98 -17.01 -23.37
CA ALA A 425 -15.89 -17.77 -24.61
C ALA A 425 -17.15 -17.58 -25.48
N ALA A 426 -18.35 -17.79 -24.92
CA ALA A 426 -19.62 -17.63 -25.63
C ALA A 426 -19.86 -16.20 -26.16
N ALA A 427 -19.38 -15.18 -25.45
CA ALA A 427 -19.47 -13.78 -25.91
C ALA A 427 -18.52 -13.46 -27.07
N ARG A 428 -17.34 -14.11 -27.13
CA ARG A 428 -16.41 -13.99 -28.27
C ARG A 428 -16.92 -14.75 -29.50
N GLU A 429 -17.31 -16.01 -29.31
CA GLU A 429 -17.88 -16.87 -30.34
C GLU A 429 -19.09 -16.21 -31.02
N TYR A 430 -20.01 -15.63 -30.23
CA TYR A 430 -21.15 -14.87 -30.75
C TYR A 430 -20.74 -13.69 -31.67
N MET A 431 -19.64 -13.00 -31.37
CA MET A 431 -19.13 -11.89 -32.18
C MET A 431 -18.44 -12.35 -33.48
N GLU A 432 -17.91 -13.58 -33.52
CA GLU A 432 -17.33 -14.22 -34.71
C GLU A 432 -18.42 -14.80 -35.63
N ASP A 433 -19.45 -15.39 -35.03
CA ASP A 433 -20.57 -16.01 -35.74
C ASP A 433 -21.53 -14.95 -36.33
N PHE A 434 -21.82 -13.88 -35.59
CA PHE A 434 -22.84 -12.86 -35.92
C PHE A 434 -22.29 -11.41 -36.00
N PRO A 435 -21.24 -11.11 -36.79
CA PRO A 435 -20.52 -9.82 -36.74
C PRO A 435 -21.35 -8.59 -37.10
N GLU A 436 -22.38 -8.74 -37.94
CA GLU A 436 -23.25 -7.64 -38.39
C GLU A 436 -24.54 -7.50 -37.56
N HIS A 437 -24.74 -8.36 -36.55
CA HIS A 437 -26.00 -8.41 -35.82
C HIS A 437 -26.12 -7.25 -34.81
N GLY A 438 -27.30 -6.64 -34.69
CA GLY A 438 -27.56 -5.52 -33.76
C GLY A 438 -27.36 -5.84 -32.26
N GLY A 439 -27.11 -7.10 -31.92
CA GLY A 439 -26.69 -7.54 -30.58
C GLY A 439 -25.19 -7.40 -30.27
N VAL A 440 -24.32 -7.15 -31.26
CA VAL A 440 -22.86 -7.18 -31.10
C VAL A 440 -22.37 -6.18 -30.06
N GLU A 441 -22.88 -4.95 -30.02
CA GLU A 441 -22.48 -3.96 -28.99
C GLU A 441 -22.87 -4.39 -27.57
N ARG A 442 -23.99 -5.10 -27.42
CA ARG A 442 -24.41 -5.68 -26.13
C ARG A 442 -23.46 -6.81 -25.72
N ALA A 443 -23.07 -7.66 -26.65
CA ALA A 443 -22.09 -8.74 -26.41
C ALA A 443 -20.70 -8.18 -26.06
N ARG A 444 -20.22 -7.17 -26.80
CA ARG A 444 -18.94 -6.49 -26.54
C ARG A 444 -18.94 -5.80 -25.17
N THR A 445 -20.03 -5.12 -24.81
CA THR A 445 -20.19 -4.48 -23.50
C THR A 445 -20.23 -5.51 -22.36
N HIS A 446 -20.91 -6.65 -22.57
CA HIS A 446 -20.94 -7.75 -21.61
C HIS A 446 -19.55 -8.39 -21.44
N LEU A 447 -18.88 -8.74 -22.54
CA LEU A 447 -17.52 -9.28 -22.56
C LEU A 447 -16.53 -8.38 -21.82
N ALA A 448 -16.55 -7.07 -22.08
CA ALA A 448 -15.73 -6.10 -21.34
C ALA A 448 -16.03 -6.10 -19.83
N SER A 449 -17.26 -6.41 -19.41
CA SER A 449 -17.63 -6.53 -18.00
C SER A 449 -17.18 -7.83 -17.36
N LEU A 450 -17.21 -8.94 -18.10
CA LEU A 450 -16.65 -10.22 -17.65
C LEU A 450 -15.12 -10.11 -17.47
N LEU A 451 -14.44 -9.47 -18.41
CA LEU A 451 -12.99 -9.27 -18.36
C LEU A 451 -12.58 -8.30 -17.23
N ARG A 452 -13.33 -7.20 -17.00
CA ARG A 452 -13.14 -6.33 -15.81
C ARG A 452 -13.26 -7.11 -14.50
N GLN A 453 -14.30 -7.95 -14.36
CA GLN A 453 -14.50 -8.78 -13.17
C GLN A 453 -13.37 -9.80 -12.98
N GLN A 454 -12.94 -10.46 -14.05
CA GLN A 454 -11.81 -11.39 -14.01
C GLN A 454 -10.51 -10.68 -13.60
N ARG A 455 -10.20 -9.51 -14.18
CA ARG A 455 -9.00 -8.74 -13.85
C ARG A 455 -8.99 -8.25 -12.41
N ILE A 456 -10.15 -7.88 -11.84
CA ILE A 456 -10.27 -7.53 -10.42
C ILE A 456 -9.99 -8.76 -9.53
N GLU A 457 -10.55 -9.93 -9.86
CA GLU A 457 -10.29 -11.20 -9.15
C GLU A 457 -8.80 -11.60 -9.23
N ASP A 458 -8.17 -11.51 -10.41
CA ASP A 458 -6.73 -11.76 -10.62
C ASP A 458 -5.83 -10.79 -9.83
N LEU A 459 -6.25 -9.54 -9.63
CA LEU A 459 -5.54 -8.56 -8.79
C LEU A 459 -5.71 -8.86 -7.29
N GLN A 460 -6.87 -9.37 -6.86
CA GLN A 460 -7.09 -9.83 -5.48
C GLN A 460 -6.26 -11.08 -5.18
N ASP A 461 -6.36 -12.10 -6.03
CA ASP A 461 -5.53 -13.31 -6.00
C ASP A 461 -4.04 -12.99 -5.91
N SER A 462 -3.58 -11.92 -6.55
CA SER A 462 -2.18 -11.49 -6.55
C SER A 462 -1.79 -10.76 -5.27
N ALA A 463 -2.67 -9.93 -4.72
CA ALA A 463 -2.44 -9.21 -3.47
C ALA A 463 -2.47 -10.14 -2.23
N GLU A 464 -3.33 -11.17 -2.22
CA GLU A 464 -3.41 -12.15 -1.12
C GLU A 464 -2.16 -13.04 -0.97
N LYS A 465 -1.25 -13.02 -1.95
CA LYS A 465 0.05 -13.72 -1.90
C LYS A 465 1.18 -12.89 -1.29
N LEU A 466 0.91 -11.63 -0.91
CA LEU A 466 1.89 -10.69 -0.34
C LEU A 466 1.84 -10.71 1.19
N ASN A 467 2.98 -10.50 1.84
CA ASN A 467 3.15 -10.77 3.27
C ASN A 467 2.85 -9.56 4.17
N SER A 468 2.70 -8.37 3.59
CA SER A 468 2.51 -7.13 4.35
C SER A 468 1.56 -6.13 3.67
N ASN A 469 0.93 -5.25 4.46
CA ASN A 469 0.12 -4.15 3.94
C ASN A 469 0.94 -3.21 3.04
N GLU A 470 2.23 -3.00 3.33
CA GLU A 470 3.12 -2.17 2.53
C GLU A 470 3.53 -2.82 1.19
N GLU A 471 3.67 -4.14 1.12
CA GLU A 471 3.79 -4.86 -0.16
C GLU A 471 2.51 -4.73 -0.99
N MET A 472 1.34 -4.97 -0.39
CA MET A 472 0.05 -4.81 -1.07
C MET A 472 -0.16 -3.37 -1.57
N LEU A 473 0.20 -2.36 -0.76
CA LEU A 473 0.11 -0.95 -1.14
C LEU A 473 0.99 -0.66 -2.37
N ARG A 474 2.29 -1.04 -2.33
CA ARG A 474 3.22 -0.88 -3.45
C ARG A 474 2.80 -1.65 -4.71
N PHE A 475 2.12 -2.79 -4.56
CA PHE A 475 1.52 -3.53 -5.67
C PHE A 475 0.39 -2.73 -6.32
N PHE A 476 -0.62 -2.30 -5.56
CA PHE A 476 -1.75 -1.53 -6.11
C PHE A 476 -1.33 -0.14 -6.61
N GLU A 477 -0.36 0.52 -5.98
CA GLU A 477 0.24 1.77 -6.49
C GLU A 477 0.88 1.60 -7.87
N ARG A 478 1.49 0.43 -8.14
CA ARG A 478 2.06 0.09 -9.44
C ARG A 478 0.94 -0.15 -10.46
N THR A 479 -0.06 -0.96 -10.09
CA THR A 479 -1.26 -1.17 -10.91
C THR A 479 -1.94 0.15 -11.27
N ARG A 480 -2.00 1.12 -10.36
CA ARG A 480 -2.56 2.48 -10.61
C ARG A 480 -1.81 3.27 -11.70
N ARG A 481 -0.57 2.91 -12.03
CA ARG A 481 0.24 3.55 -13.09
C ARG A 481 0.17 2.82 -14.43
N GLU A 482 -0.12 1.51 -14.40
CA GLU A 482 -0.13 0.61 -15.55
C GLU A 482 -1.54 0.38 -16.12
N GLU A 483 -2.56 0.39 -15.26
CA GLU A 483 -3.94 0.06 -15.59
C GLU A 483 -4.70 1.26 -16.17
N ASN A 484 -5.43 1.03 -17.26
CA ASN A 484 -6.12 2.10 -18.01
C ASN A 484 -7.66 2.08 -17.88
N ASP A 485 -8.25 0.97 -17.42
CA ASP A 485 -9.70 0.87 -17.26
C ASP A 485 -10.22 1.73 -16.08
N PRO A 486 -11.17 2.67 -16.29
CA PRO A 486 -11.65 3.56 -15.23
C PRO A 486 -12.32 2.88 -14.04
N GLN A 487 -12.96 1.71 -14.24
CA GLN A 487 -13.61 0.96 -13.16
C GLN A 487 -12.60 0.16 -12.35
N ILE A 488 -11.61 -0.44 -13.01
CA ILE A 488 -10.52 -1.14 -12.32
C ILE A 488 -9.68 -0.10 -11.54
N LEU A 489 -9.42 1.07 -12.13
CA LEU A 489 -8.79 2.19 -11.42
C LEU A 489 -9.62 2.70 -10.22
N ALA A 490 -10.95 2.66 -10.27
CA ALA A 490 -11.78 3.01 -9.12
C ALA A 490 -11.61 1.99 -7.97
N PHE A 491 -11.66 0.69 -8.27
CA PHE A 491 -11.38 -0.38 -7.32
C PHE A 491 -9.96 -0.26 -6.72
N VAL A 492 -8.94 -0.08 -7.57
CA VAL A 492 -7.53 0.08 -7.15
C VAL A 492 -7.35 1.31 -6.27
N ARG A 493 -8.00 2.45 -6.57
CA ARG A 493 -7.94 3.65 -5.71
C ARG A 493 -8.58 3.43 -4.34
N GLN A 494 -9.76 2.80 -4.28
CA GLN A 494 -10.39 2.45 -3.00
C GLN A 494 -9.45 1.56 -2.18
N ARG A 495 -8.89 0.52 -2.81
CA ARG A 495 -8.01 -0.43 -2.12
C ARG A 495 -6.68 0.20 -1.68
N ILE A 496 -6.15 1.16 -2.43
CA ILE A 496 -5.02 1.99 -1.99
C ILE A 496 -5.39 2.73 -0.71
N THR A 497 -6.51 3.46 -0.65
CA THR A 497 -6.88 4.21 0.55
C THR A 497 -7.14 3.32 1.78
N GLU A 498 -7.72 2.13 1.59
CA GLU A 498 -7.84 1.11 2.66
C GLU A 498 -6.47 0.62 3.18
N LEU A 499 -5.47 0.53 2.29
CA LEU A 499 -4.12 0.07 2.63
C LEU A 499 -3.21 1.21 3.13
N GLU A 500 -3.39 2.45 2.67
CA GLU A 500 -2.73 3.65 3.17
C GLU A 500 -3.06 3.85 4.65
N GLN A 501 -4.34 3.69 5.01
CA GLN A 501 -4.80 3.66 6.40
C GLN A 501 -4.06 2.57 7.18
N LYS A 502 -4.26 1.28 6.84
CA LYS A 502 -3.63 0.14 7.53
C LYS A 502 -2.10 0.23 7.65
N THR A 503 -1.41 0.71 6.61
CA THR A 503 0.05 0.88 6.65
C THR A 503 0.47 1.99 7.62
N ALA A 504 -0.34 3.04 7.80
CA ALA A 504 -0.14 4.01 8.87
C ALA A 504 -0.49 3.43 10.26
N GLU A 505 -1.53 2.61 10.37
CA GLU A 505 -1.89 1.88 11.60
C GLU A 505 -0.73 1.03 12.12
N ASP A 506 -0.18 0.19 11.23
CA ASP A 506 0.95 -0.69 11.50
C ASP A 506 2.19 0.12 11.95
N ARG A 507 2.57 1.15 11.18
CA ARG A 507 3.73 2.02 11.49
C ARG A 507 3.60 2.76 12.81
N MET A 508 2.40 3.26 13.15
CA MET A 508 2.16 3.90 14.46
C MET A 508 2.33 2.90 15.60
N TRP A 509 1.85 1.67 15.42
CA TRP A 509 2.01 0.60 16.41
C TRP A 509 3.48 0.14 16.54
N GLU A 510 4.20 -0.02 15.43
CA GLU A 510 5.64 -0.35 15.43
C GLU A 510 6.49 0.72 16.12
N SER A 511 6.22 2.01 15.86
CA SER A 511 6.89 3.13 16.55
C SER A 511 6.65 3.06 18.06
N LEU A 512 5.40 2.85 18.49
CA LEU A 512 5.07 2.69 19.91
C LEU A 512 5.78 1.47 20.53
N GLN A 513 5.86 0.33 19.83
CA GLN A 513 6.59 -0.83 20.32
C GLN A 513 8.09 -0.55 20.47
N SER A 514 8.69 0.18 19.53
CA SER A 514 10.09 0.62 19.60
C SER A 514 10.34 1.53 20.81
N ASP A 515 9.50 2.55 20.99
CA ASP A 515 9.59 3.47 22.14
C ASP A 515 9.44 2.73 23.48
N LEU A 516 8.44 1.85 23.63
CA LEU A 516 8.20 1.10 24.87
C LEU A 516 9.35 0.14 25.22
N ASN A 517 10.07 -0.37 24.22
CA ASN A 517 11.23 -1.25 24.36
C ASN A 517 12.53 -0.50 24.70
N ARG A 518 12.54 0.83 24.64
CA ARG A 518 13.75 1.64 24.93
C ARG A 518 14.29 1.36 26.35
N PRO A 519 15.60 1.07 26.50
CA PRO A 519 16.19 0.82 27.82
C PRO A 519 16.13 2.07 28.71
N GLY A 520 16.02 1.85 30.03
CA GLY A 520 15.92 2.93 31.03
C GLY A 520 14.56 3.65 31.10
N LEU A 521 13.61 3.34 30.21
CA LEU A 521 12.31 4.01 30.18
C LEU A 521 11.46 3.69 31.43
N SER A 522 11.04 4.73 32.15
CA SER A 522 10.26 4.59 33.39
C SER A 522 8.83 4.08 33.15
N GLU A 523 8.23 3.47 34.17
CA GLU A 523 6.83 3.00 34.11
C GLU A 523 5.84 4.14 33.87
N THR A 524 6.11 5.34 34.41
CA THR A 524 5.30 6.53 34.15
C THR A 524 5.42 7.01 32.71
N ALA A 525 6.62 6.99 32.11
CA ALA A 525 6.80 7.31 30.70
C ALA A 525 6.13 6.27 29.77
N ARG A 526 6.21 4.98 30.11
CA ARG A 526 5.49 3.90 29.40
C ARG A 526 3.97 4.11 29.44
N ILE A 527 3.41 4.44 30.59
CA ILE A 527 1.99 4.79 30.72
C ILE A 527 1.65 6.02 29.87
N SER A 528 2.48 7.09 29.91
CA SER A 528 2.25 8.30 29.12
C SER A 528 2.29 8.08 27.60
N LEU A 529 3.14 7.18 27.11
CA LEU A 529 3.17 6.79 25.69
C LEU A 529 1.91 6.02 25.30
N LEU A 530 1.47 5.07 26.13
CA LEU A 530 0.24 4.31 25.92
C LEU A 530 -1.00 5.23 25.99
N ASP A 531 -1.05 6.18 26.93
CA ASP A 531 -2.13 7.17 27.03
C ASP A 531 -2.17 8.13 25.83
N ARG A 532 -1.00 8.57 25.32
CA ARG A 532 -0.93 9.36 24.10
C ARG A 532 -1.48 8.58 22.90
N TYR A 533 -0.97 7.38 22.67
CA TYR A 533 -1.44 6.51 21.59
C TYR A 533 -2.95 6.24 21.68
N LEU A 534 -3.50 6.04 22.89
CA LEU A 534 -4.95 5.85 23.11
C LEU A 534 -5.79 7.13 22.92
N THR A 535 -5.18 8.30 22.99
CA THR A 535 -5.82 9.61 22.80
C THR A 535 -5.82 10.05 21.34
N GLU A 536 -4.79 9.68 20.57
CA GLU A 536 -4.62 9.99 19.14
C GLU A 536 -5.57 9.18 18.22
N SER A 537 -6.67 8.64 18.78
CA SER A 537 -7.71 7.85 18.11
C SER A 537 -7.17 6.64 17.35
N PRO A 538 -6.52 5.68 18.04
CA PRO A 538 -5.86 4.57 17.39
C PRO A 538 -6.88 3.51 16.92
N PRO A 539 -6.48 2.66 15.95
CA PRO A 539 -7.35 1.65 15.35
C PRO A 539 -7.78 0.58 16.37
N ASP A 540 -9.03 0.13 16.27
CA ASP A 540 -9.61 -0.80 17.25
C ASP A 540 -8.82 -2.10 17.41
N HIS A 541 -8.15 -2.58 16.36
CA HIS A 541 -7.25 -3.74 16.38
C HIS A 541 -6.12 -3.60 17.43
N TYR A 542 -5.39 -2.49 17.39
CA TYR A 542 -4.24 -2.25 18.29
C TYR A 542 -4.64 -1.58 19.62
N ARG A 543 -5.75 -0.83 19.62
CA ARG A 543 -6.30 -0.14 20.79
C ARG A 543 -6.54 -1.07 21.98
N SER A 544 -7.12 -2.24 21.76
CA SER A 544 -7.33 -3.27 22.79
C SER A 544 -6.01 -3.77 23.40
N ARG A 545 -4.98 -3.95 22.55
CA ARG A 545 -3.64 -4.39 22.97
C ARG A 545 -2.92 -3.33 23.80
N ALA A 546 -2.98 -2.06 23.38
CA ALA A 546 -2.46 -0.92 24.13
C ALA A 546 -3.16 -0.75 25.51
N GLN A 547 -4.49 -0.84 25.55
CA GLN A 547 -5.25 -0.82 26.82
C GLN A 547 -4.83 -1.96 27.76
N THR A 548 -4.65 -3.17 27.23
CA THR A 548 -4.21 -4.34 28.01
C THR A 548 -2.83 -4.12 28.62
N MET A 549 -1.85 -3.67 27.83
CA MET A 549 -0.50 -3.35 28.32
C MET A 549 -0.52 -2.27 29.41
N ARG A 550 -1.29 -1.20 29.19
CA ARG A 550 -1.43 -0.09 30.15
C ARG A 550 -2.03 -0.56 31.48
N ASN A 551 -3.11 -1.33 31.42
CA ASN A 551 -3.81 -1.84 32.60
C ASN A 551 -2.94 -2.85 33.37
N GLN A 552 -2.13 -3.66 32.68
CA GLN A 552 -1.15 -4.52 33.33
C GLN A 552 -0.14 -3.70 34.15
N ILE A 553 0.54 -2.71 33.54
CA ILE A 553 1.55 -1.87 34.22
C ILE A 553 0.93 -1.18 35.45
N LEU A 554 -0.27 -0.62 35.31
CA LEU A 554 -1.00 0.01 36.43
C LEU A 554 -1.33 -0.99 37.55
N SER A 555 -1.76 -2.21 37.22
CA SER A 555 -2.08 -3.24 38.22
C SER A 555 -0.85 -3.76 38.96
N GLU A 556 0.27 -3.94 38.26
CA GLU A 556 1.55 -4.33 38.87
C GLU A 556 2.08 -3.25 39.79
N ARG A 557 2.07 -1.98 39.33
CA ARG A 557 2.48 -0.83 40.14
C ARG A 557 1.64 -0.73 41.41
N ALA A 558 0.31 -0.78 41.30
CA ALA A 558 -0.60 -0.71 42.44
C ALA A 558 -0.34 -1.84 43.46
N ARG A 559 -0.06 -3.07 42.98
CA ARG A 559 0.31 -4.20 43.83
C ARG A 559 1.63 -3.97 44.58
N ARG A 560 2.65 -3.43 43.92
CA ARG A 560 3.94 -3.10 44.56
C ARG A 560 3.79 -1.97 45.58
N GLU A 561 3.00 -0.94 45.28
CA GLU A 561 2.69 0.17 46.20
C GLU A 561 1.93 -0.33 47.45
N GLN A 562 0.96 -1.24 47.29
CA GLN A 562 0.25 -1.90 48.40
C GLN A 562 1.21 -2.71 49.28
N GLN A 563 2.04 -3.56 48.68
CA GLN A 563 3.03 -4.37 49.42
C GLN A 563 4.01 -3.51 50.22
N ALA A 564 4.50 -2.40 49.63
CA ALA A 564 5.35 -1.45 50.33
C ALA A 564 4.64 -0.74 51.50
N LEU A 565 3.35 -0.44 51.38
CA LEU A 565 2.54 0.14 52.46
C LEU A 565 2.27 -0.85 53.58
N GLU A 566 1.99 -2.12 53.26
CA GLU A 566 1.77 -3.19 54.25
C GLU A 566 3.04 -3.48 55.06
N GLU A 567 4.19 -3.61 54.40
CA GLU A 567 5.47 -3.83 55.09
C GLU A 567 5.88 -2.62 55.94
N ARG A 568 5.66 -1.38 55.47
CA ARG A 568 5.83 -0.17 56.29
C ARG A 568 4.94 -0.17 57.54
N ARG A 569 3.66 -0.56 57.42
CA ARG A 569 2.74 -0.70 58.55
C ARG A 569 3.20 -1.77 59.54
N ARG A 570 3.69 -2.91 59.03
CA ARG A 570 4.24 -4.02 59.83
C ARG A 570 5.49 -3.59 60.61
N GLN A 571 6.41 -2.88 59.96
CA GLN A 571 7.64 -2.36 60.59
C GLN A 571 7.31 -1.33 61.68
N ALA A 572 6.36 -0.42 61.43
CA ALA A 572 5.89 0.53 62.44
C ALA A 572 5.25 -0.16 63.66
N ALA A 573 4.43 -1.19 63.44
CA ALA A 573 3.82 -1.97 64.53
C ALA A 573 4.88 -2.73 65.36
N LEU A 574 5.88 -3.33 64.72
CA LEU A 574 7.00 -4.00 65.39
C LEU A 574 7.89 -3.02 66.17
N ALA A 575 8.12 -1.81 65.66
CA ALA A 575 8.86 -0.77 66.36
C ALA A 575 8.12 -0.31 67.64
N LEU A 576 6.81 -0.06 67.54
CA LEU A 576 5.98 0.28 68.70
C LEU A 576 5.94 -0.85 69.74
N GLN A 577 5.86 -2.11 69.29
CA GLN A 577 5.89 -3.26 70.19
C GLN A 577 7.23 -3.39 70.95
N ARG A 578 8.36 -3.10 70.29
CA ARG A 578 9.69 -3.07 70.92
C ARG A 578 9.78 -1.96 71.97
N GLN A 579 9.37 -0.73 71.64
CA GLN A 579 9.35 0.38 72.59
C GLN A 579 8.53 0.04 73.84
N GLN A 580 7.31 -0.48 73.67
CA GLN A 580 6.47 -0.89 74.80
C GLN A 580 7.07 -2.03 75.64
N ALA A 581 7.86 -2.92 75.04
CA ALA A 581 8.56 -3.97 75.77
C ALA A 581 9.74 -3.40 76.58
N GLU A 582 10.51 -2.47 76.02
CA GLU A 582 11.60 -1.78 76.73
C GLU A 582 11.09 -0.91 77.88
N GLU A 583 10.02 -0.14 77.68
CA GLU A 583 9.39 0.68 78.74
C GLU A 583 8.92 -0.19 79.90
N ARG A 584 8.29 -1.34 79.61
CA ARG A 584 7.88 -2.32 80.63
C ARG A 584 9.08 -2.94 81.35
N ALA A 585 10.14 -3.29 80.63
CA ALA A 585 11.36 -3.84 81.22
C ALA A 585 12.00 -2.85 82.22
N ARG A 586 12.23 -1.60 81.79
CA ARG A 586 12.76 -0.53 82.64
C ARG A 586 11.89 -0.28 83.88
N ALA A 587 10.56 -0.31 83.73
CA ALA A 587 9.64 -0.19 84.85
C ALA A 587 9.73 -1.38 85.84
N THR A 588 9.89 -2.61 85.34
CA THR A 588 10.09 -3.79 86.21
C THR A 588 11.43 -3.77 86.95
N GLU A 589 12.50 -3.32 86.29
CA GLU A 589 13.83 -3.16 86.93
C GLU A 589 13.81 -2.08 88.01
N ALA A 590 13.24 -0.91 87.73
CA ALA A 590 13.12 0.18 88.70
C ALA A 590 12.31 -0.24 89.93
N ARG A 591 11.22 -1.00 89.73
CA ARG A 591 10.43 -1.58 90.82
C ARG A 591 11.26 -2.58 91.64
N ALA A 592 11.95 -3.51 90.99
CA ALA A 592 12.77 -4.52 91.68
C ALA A 592 13.92 -3.89 92.48
N ARG A 593 14.53 -2.81 91.96
CA ARG A 593 15.54 -2.00 92.66
C ARG A 593 14.97 -1.42 93.96
N LEU A 594 13.83 -0.75 93.88
CA LEU A 594 13.18 -0.12 95.04
C LEU A 594 12.73 -1.16 96.08
N GLU A 595 12.17 -2.30 95.65
CA GLU A 595 11.77 -3.39 96.55
C GLU A 595 12.97 -4.03 97.27
N ASN A 596 14.12 -4.18 96.59
CA ASN A 596 15.34 -4.70 97.21
C ASN A 596 15.97 -3.69 98.19
N ALA A 597 16.10 -2.40 97.82
CA ALA A 597 16.61 -1.36 98.70
C ALA A 597 15.71 -1.18 99.95
N THR A 598 14.38 -1.27 99.77
CA THR A 598 13.40 -1.28 100.86
C THR A 598 13.64 -2.46 101.80
N ARG A 599 13.88 -3.67 101.26
CA ARG A 599 14.17 -4.87 102.06
C ARG A 599 15.46 -4.72 102.87
N GLU A 600 16.52 -4.18 102.29
CA GLU A 600 17.79 -3.93 102.99
C GLU A 600 17.62 -2.89 104.11
N MET A 601 16.99 -1.75 103.82
CA MET A 601 16.74 -0.72 104.84
C MET A 601 15.87 -1.25 105.98
N ASN A 602 14.85 -2.07 105.70
CA ASN A 602 14.03 -2.71 106.73
C ASN A 602 14.85 -3.62 107.67
N GLN A 603 15.83 -4.35 107.13
CA GLN A 603 16.74 -5.20 107.94
C GLN A 603 17.69 -4.34 108.78
N ARG A 604 18.30 -3.29 108.19
CA ARG A 604 19.20 -2.37 108.89
C ARG A 604 18.50 -1.59 110.00
N LEU A 605 17.26 -1.17 109.79
CA LEU A 605 16.49 -0.39 110.77
C LEU A 605 16.16 -1.16 112.07
N ALA A 606 16.08 -2.49 112.01
CA ALA A 606 15.76 -3.33 113.18
C ALA A 606 16.73 -3.10 114.35
N GLY A 607 18.01 -2.83 114.08
CA GLY A 607 19.02 -2.53 115.10
C GLY A 607 18.85 -1.19 115.83
N VAL A 608 18.02 -0.28 115.29
CA VAL A 608 17.83 1.10 115.80
C VAL A 608 16.35 1.46 116.04
N ALA A 609 15.48 0.45 116.04
CA ALA A 609 14.02 0.59 116.11
C ALA A 609 13.47 1.31 117.37
N GLN A 610 14.30 1.53 118.39
CA GLN A 610 13.94 2.37 119.55
C GLN A 610 13.71 3.84 119.15
N ARG A 611 14.49 4.34 118.19
CA ARG A 611 14.39 5.72 117.67
C ARG A 611 13.63 5.79 116.36
N PHE A 612 13.93 4.91 115.40
CA PHE A 612 13.36 4.98 114.05
C PHE A 612 12.29 3.91 113.84
N ILE A 613 11.03 4.32 113.79
CA ILE A 613 9.89 3.43 113.57
C ILE A 613 9.54 3.39 112.09
N ASN A 614 9.64 2.21 111.48
CA ASN A 614 9.12 1.99 110.13
C ASN A 614 7.59 2.06 110.13
N LEU A 615 7.03 2.87 109.23
CA LEU A 615 5.57 3.00 109.06
C LEU A 615 5.02 2.02 107.99
N ASN A 616 5.87 1.14 107.44
CA ASN A 616 5.56 0.09 106.46
C ASN A 616 4.92 0.58 105.14
N ASN A 617 4.96 1.89 104.90
CA ASN A 617 4.44 2.58 103.71
C ASN A 617 5.54 3.25 102.87
N GLY A 618 6.81 2.83 103.07
CA GLY A 618 8.00 3.47 102.49
C GLY A 618 8.54 4.66 103.28
N THR A 619 8.00 4.96 104.47
CA THR A 619 8.43 6.07 105.33
C THR A 619 8.80 5.60 106.74
N VAL A 620 9.59 6.41 107.44
CA VAL A 620 10.12 6.13 108.78
C VAL A 620 9.98 7.35 109.68
N GLN A 621 9.53 7.15 110.92
CA GLN A 621 9.39 8.21 111.91
C GLN A 621 10.57 8.22 112.89
N ASP A 622 11.23 9.37 113.05
CA ASP A 622 12.24 9.58 114.08
C ASP A 622 11.57 10.06 115.39
N ARG A 623 11.47 9.17 116.38
CA ARG A 623 10.87 9.48 117.69
C ARG A 623 11.60 10.57 118.47
N GLN A 624 12.87 10.85 118.16
CA GLN A 624 13.64 11.91 118.83
C GLN A 624 13.31 13.30 118.27
N THR A 625 12.83 13.40 117.03
CA THR A 625 12.54 14.69 116.36
C THR A 625 11.08 14.86 115.94
N GLY A 626 10.25 13.82 116.04
CA GLY A 626 8.85 13.77 115.60
C GLY A 626 8.68 13.49 114.10
N LYS A 627 9.67 13.92 113.30
CA LYS A 627 9.64 14.02 111.85
C LYS A 627 9.54 12.67 111.15
N ILE A 628 8.92 12.69 109.96
CA ILE A 628 8.82 11.55 109.06
C ILE A 628 9.78 11.75 107.89
N TRP A 629 10.51 10.70 107.54
CA TRP A 629 11.51 10.65 106.47
C TRP A 629 11.14 9.56 105.46
N MET A 630 11.63 9.67 104.22
CA MET A 630 11.63 8.53 103.31
C MET A 630 12.59 7.42 103.80
N LEU A 631 12.21 6.15 103.61
CA LEU A 631 12.96 4.99 104.14
C LEU A 631 14.28 4.74 103.38
N THR A 632 14.23 4.80 102.05
CA THR A 632 15.35 4.64 101.12
C THR A 632 15.82 6.01 100.61
N ASP A 633 16.97 6.11 99.94
CA ASP A 633 17.42 7.36 99.30
C ASP A 633 16.94 7.50 97.85
N SER A 634 17.20 8.65 97.22
CA SER A 634 16.79 8.92 95.84
C SER A 634 17.30 7.92 94.80
N GLU A 635 18.49 7.34 94.98
CA GLU A 635 19.06 6.38 94.02
C GLU A 635 18.25 5.08 93.98
N ALA A 636 17.70 4.64 95.12
CA ALA A 636 16.79 3.49 95.16
C ALA A 636 15.55 3.69 94.26
N HIS A 637 15.07 4.93 94.12
CA HIS A 637 13.93 5.28 93.28
C HIS A 637 14.33 5.52 91.81
N THR A 638 15.36 6.33 91.55
CA THR A 638 15.74 6.76 90.19
C THR A 638 16.68 5.79 89.49
N GLY A 639 17.52 5.07 90.24
CA GLY A 639 18.60 4.22 89.72
C GLY A 639 19.92 4.94 89.48
N GLN A 640 20.04 6.21 89.88
CA GLN A 640 21.24 7.02 89.70
C GLN A 640 21.36 8.08 90.80
N CYS A 641 22.59 8.54 91.07
CA CYS A 641 22.79 9.78 91.81
C CYS A 641 22.24 10.99 91.02
N LEU A 642 21.86 12.05 91.72
CA LEU A 642 21.16 13.23 91.20
C LEU A 642 21.96 14.50 91.46
N ASN A 643 21.94 15.43 90.50
CA ASN A 643 22.37 16.80 90.75
C ASN A 643 21.38 17.55 91.66
N PHE A 644 21.74 18.73 92.17
CA PHE A 644 20.91 19.43 93.16
C PHE A 644 19.52 19.85 92.64
N ASN A 645 19.40 20.21 91.36
CA ASN A 645 18.10 20.53 90.76
C ASN A 645 17.25 19.26 90.62
N GLU A 646 17.83 18.19 90.07
CA GLU A 646 17.17 16.87 89.97
C GLU A 646 16.75 16.34 91.35
N ALA A 647 17.57 16.53 92.39
CA ALA A 647 17.28 16.15 93.76
C ALA A 647 16.11 16.95 94.37
N ARG A 648 16.07 18.27 94.14
CA ARG A 648 14.94 19.11 94.53
C ARG A 648 13.67 18.68 93.80
N ASP A 649 13.74 18.48 92.49
CA ASP A 649 12.58 18.23 91.64
C ASP A 649 12.05 16.79 91.86
N PHE A 650 12.94 15.83 92.15
CA PHE A 650 12.58 14.49 92.66
C PHE A 650 11.79 14.58 93.97
N VAL A 651 12.29 15.31 94.96
CA VAL A 651 11.60 15.42 96.27
C VAL A 651 10.29 16.20 96.18
N GLN A 652 10.19 17.23 95.32
CA GLN A 652 8.96 17.97 95.08
C GLN A 652 7.86 17.15 94.39
N ASN A 653 8.23 16.18 93.56
CA ASN A 653 7.29 15.30 92.85
C ASN A 653 7.11 13.92 93.54
N LEU A 654 7.67 13.74 94.75
CA LEU A 654 7.60 12.49 95.49
C LEU A 654 6.18 12.27 96.04
N ASP A 655 5.53 11.18 95.62
CA ASP A 655 4.32 10.65 96.26
C ASP A 655 4.70 9.37 97.01
N LEU A 656 4.81 9.46 98.34
CA LEU A 656 5.33 8.39 99.18
C LEU A 656 4.59 8.39 100.52
N GLY A 657 4.21 7.20 100.99
CA GLY A 657 3.46 7.02 102.23
C GLY A 657 2.03 7.59 102.24
N GLY A 658 1.53 8.10 101.11
CA GLY A 658 0.30 8.90 101.02
C GLY A 658 0.51 10.41 101.23
N HIS A 659 1.76 10.88 101.08
CA HIS A 659 2.16 12.26 101.32
C HIS A 659 2.92 12.84 100.12
N ARG A 660 2.74 14.16 99.91
CA ARG A 660 3.33 14.96 98.82
C ARG A 660 3.94 16.29 99.33
N ASP A 661 3.86 16.56 100.62
CA ASP A 661 4.43 17.72 101.31
C ASP A 661 5.91 17.49 101.71
N TRP A 662 6.61 16.71 100.89
CA TRP A 662 8.01 16.36 101.07
C TRP A 662 8.92 17.54 100.71
N ARG A 663 10.00 17.70 101.47
CA ARG A 663 11.03 18.72 101.20
C ARG A 663 12.44 18.17 101.43
N LEU A 664 13.42 18.83 100.82
CA LEU A 664 14.81 18.64 101.18
C LEU A 664 15.03 19.02 102.67
N PRO A 665 15.74 18.20 103.45
CA PRO A 665 16.16 18.51 104.82
C PRO A 665 17.09 19.73 104.90
N ARG A 666 17.29 20.29 106.09
CA ARG A 666 18.36 21.27 106.37
C ARG A 666 19.68 20.56 106.74
N GLU A 667 20.82 21.25 106.70
CA GLU A 667 22.13 20.71 107.12
C GLU A 667 22.03 20.16 108.55
N SER A 668 21.40 20.92 109.44
CA SER A 668 21.16 20.54 110.84
C SER A 668 20.24 19.33 111.00
N GLU A 669 19.31 19.10 110.08
CA GLU A 669 18.40 17.95 110.12
C GLU A 669 19.12 16.68 109.68
N LEU A 670 19.91 16.73 108.59
CA LEU A 670 20.75 15.62 108.15
C LEU A 670 21.80 15.26 109.22
N ALA A 671 22.45 16.25 109.84
CA ALA A 671 23.38 16.01 110.93
C ALA A 671 22.68 15.35 112.14
N GLN A 672 21.45 15.77 112.48
CA GLN A 672 20.68 15.21 113.60
C GLN A 672 20.24 13.75 113.37
N ILE A 673 20.01 13.33 112.12
CA ILE A 673 19.65 11.93 111.79
C ILE A 673 20.87 11.03 111.56
N PHE A 674 21.99 11.56 111.05
CA PHE A 674 23.18 10.76 110.70
C PHE A 674 24.33 10.77 111.72
N LYS A 675 24.47 11.79 112.58
CA LYS A 675 25.61 11.89 113.52
C LYS A 675 25.26 11.60 114.99
N ASN A 676 23.98 11.71 115.37
CA ASN A 676 23.55 11.47 116.75
C ASN A 676 23.17 9.99 116.96
N PRO A 677 23.76 9.27 117.94
CA PRO A 677 23.42 7.87 118.21
C PRO A 677 22.06 7.71 118.93
N PRO A 678 21.26 6.67 118.61
CA PRO A 678 21.42 5.78 117.46
C PRO A 678 21.19 6.56 116.15
N ALA A 679 22.11 6.43 115.21
CA ALA A 679 22.09 7.11 113.91
C ALA A 679 21.31 6.28 112.88
N TYR A 680 20.86 6.91 111.80
CA TYR A 680 20.11 6.23 110.75
C TYR A 680 21.02 5.30 109.92
N PRO A 681 20.65 4.03 109.72
CA PRO A 681 21.62 2.98 109.36
C PRO A 681 21.72 2.83 107.84
N LEU A 682 22.31 3.82 107.18
CA LEU A 682 22.40 3.88 105.72
C LEU A 682 23.21 2.73 105.10
N PRO A 683 22.98 2.40 103.81
CA PRO A 683 23.68 1.30 103.13
C PRO A 683 25.19 1.51 103.04
N ASP A 684 25.59 2.69 102.57
CA ASP A 684 26.96 3.19 102.51
C ASP A 684 27.06 4.53 103.27
N PRO A 685 27.82 4.60 104.39
CA PRO A 685 27.99 5.84 105.15
C PRO A 685 28.81 6.90 104.40
N ASN A 686 29.55 6.52 103.34
CA ASN A 686 30.42 7.42 102.61
C ASN A 686 29.68 8.41 101.71
N ARG A 687 28.42 8.11 101.35
CA ARG A 687 27.53 8.96 100.56
C ARG A 687 27.32 10.31 101.23
N TRP A 688 27.28 11.37 100.43
CA TRP A 688 26.77 12.67 100.82
C TRP A 688 25.33 12.87 100.36
N TYR A 689 24.56 13.59 101.18
CA TYR A 689 23.16 13.89 100.94
C TYR A 689 22.92 15.40 100.84
N TRP A 690 22.13 15.80 99.84
CA TRP A 690 21.75 17.20 99.60
C TRP A 690 20.86 17.74 100.71
N SER A 691 21.23 18.90 101.25
CA SER A 691 20.32 19.73 102.04
C SER A 691 19.67 20.82 101.18
N SER A 692 18.71 21.53 101.77
CA SER A 692 18.05 22.72 101.22
C SER A 692 18.90 24.00 101.28
N GLU A 693 20.12 23.95 101.84
CA GLU A 693 20.96 25.13 102.09
C GLU A 693 21.93 25.39 100.92
N LEU A 694 21.40 26.00 99.86
CA LEU A 694 22.14 26.61 98.76
C LEU A 694 22.70 27.99 99.20
N PHE A 695 23.98 28.24 98.94
CA PHE A 695 24.66 29.51 99.22
C PHE A 695 25.72 29.83 98.16
N SER A 696 26.10 31.09 98.03
CA SER A 696 27.18 31.52 97.12
C SER A 696 28.51 31.64 97.85
N ARG A 697 29.58 31.11 97.25
CA ARG A 697 30.96 31.16 97.75
C ARG A 697 31.83 31.80 96.68
N GLY A 698 32.00 33.12 96.77
CA GLY A 698 32.52 33.91 95.65
C GLY A 698 31.53 33.87 94.48
N TYR A 699 32.02 33.53 93.28
CA TYR A 699 31.22 33.47 92.05
C TYR A 699 30.54 32.11 91.80
N THR A 700 30.82 31.08 92.60
CA THR A 700 30.19 29.75 92.48
C THR A 700 29.16 29.54 93.56
N ASN A 701 28.01 28.95 93.20
CA ASN A 701 27.08 28.41 94.18
C ASN A 701 27.59 27.06 94.72
N GLU A 702 27.33 26.82 96.00
CA GLU A 702 27.56 25.56 96.70
C GLU A 702 26.30 25.22 97.52
N VAL A 703 26.05 23.93 97.75
CA VAL A 703 24.98 23.44 98.62
C VAL A 703 25.63 22.70 99.79
N ARG A 704 25.13 22.90 101.01
CA ARG A 704 25.55 22.10 102.17
C ARG A 704 25.16 20.64 101.98
N VAL A 705 26.10 19.74 102.24
CA VAL A 705 25.87 18.29 102.26
C VAL A 705 26.26 17.70 103.60
N VAL A 706 25.71 16.54 103.91
CA VAL A 706 26.08 15.76 105.11
C VAL A 706 26.34 14.31 104.72
N THR A 707 27.43 13.76 105.23
CA THR A 707 27.80 12.34 105.16
C THR A 707 27.25 11.57 106.36
N ALA A 708 27.13 10.25 106.26
CA ALA A 708 26.81 9.39 107.41
C ALA A 708 28.03 8.61 107.96
N ARG A 709 29.24 9.07 107.62
CA ARG A 709 30.49 8.60 108.23
C ARG A 709 30.52 8.98 109.70
N ASP A 710 31.00 8.06 110.55
CA ASP A 710 31.35 8.39 111.92
C ASP A 710 32.61 9.28 111.91
N GLU A 711 32.53 10.43 112.59
CA GLU A 711 33.47 11.53 112.50
C GLU A 711 33.58 12.20 113.88
N SER A 712 34.73 12.10 114.53
CA SER A 712 34.96 12.62 115.89
C SER A 712 34.83 14.15 116.01
N VAL A 713 34.88 14.86 114.89
CA VAL A 713 34.53 16.29 114.77
C VAL A 713 33.73 16.46 113.47
N PHE A 714 32.49 16.92 113.57
CA PHE A 714 31.65 17.19 112.40
C PHE A 714 32.24 18.32 111.53
N GLN A 715 32.65 17.99 110.31
CA GLN A 715 33.15 18.97 109.33
C GLN A 715 32.05 19.33 108.34
N ARG A 716 31.74 20.64 108.23
CA ARG A 716 30.78 21.15 107.25
C ARG A 716 31.30 20.98 105.82
N GLN A 717 30.63 20.15 105.04
CA GLN A 717 30.95 19.90 103.63
C GLN A 717 29.98 20.64 102.70
N SER A 718 30.43 20.94 101.48
CA SER A 718 29.61 21.61 100.48
C SER A 718 30.13 21.31 99.07
N HIS A 719 29.20 21.15 98.12
CA HIS A 719 29.50 20.78 96.73
C HIS A 719 28.73 21.68 95.77
N ARG A 720 29.19 21.76 94.52
CA ARG A 720 28.50 22.56 93.49
C ARG A 720 27.19 21.87 93.04
N PRO A 721 26.13 22.63 92.71
CA PRO A 721 24.82 22.08 92.33
C PRO A 721 24.83 21.04 91.20
N GLU A 722 25.83 21.08 90.32
CA GLU A 722 25.94 20.23 89.13
C GLU A 722 26.64 18.88 89.41
N THR A 723 27.18 18.68 90.62
CA THR A 723 27.83 17.42 91.01
C THR A 723 26.80 16.34 91.32
N CYS A 724 27.18 15.06 91.25
CA CYS A 724 26.29 13.96 91.61
C CYS A 724 26.18 13.81 93.13
N GLY A 725 24.97 13.64 93.65
CA GLY A 725 24.70 13.39 95.06
C GLY A 725 23.42 12.59 95.28
N HIS A 726 22.95 12.51 96.52
CA HIS A 726 21.77 11.73 96.89
C HIS A 726 20.78 12.64 97.64
N ALA A 727 19.49 12.37 97.54
CA ALA A 727 18.47 13.09 98.29
C ALA A 727 17.80 12.19 99.33
N PHE A 728 17.56 12.74 100.51
CA PHE A 728 16.49 12.32 101.39
C PHE A 728 15.36 13.34 101.33
N ALA A 729 14.14 12.88 101.58
CA ALA A 729 12.97 13.69 101.82
C ALA A 729 12.60 13.64 103.30
N VAL A 730 12.23 14.78 103.87
CA VAL A 730 11.67 14.91 105.23
C VAL A 730 10.38 15.71 105.19
N ARG A 731 9.46 15.41 106.11
CA ARG A 731 8.27 16.20 106.41
C ARG A 731 8.11 16.37 107.94
N PRO A 732 7.38 17.40 108.41
CA PRO A 732 7.22 17.70 109.84
C PRO A 732 6.65 16.53 110.66
#